data_AF-A0A6A7L0J8-F1
#
_entry.id   AF-A0A6A7L0J8-F1
#
_cell.length_a   1.000
_cell.length_b   1.000
_cell.length_c   1.000
_cell.angle_alpha   90.00
_cell.angle_beta   90.00
_cell.angle_gamma   90.00
#
_symmetry.space_group_name_H-M   'P 1'
#
loop_
_entity.id
_entity.type
_entity.pdbx_description
1 polymer ?
#
loop_
_entity_poly.entity_id
_entity_poly.type
_entity_poly.pdbx_seq_one_letter_code
_entity_poly.pdbx_strand_id
1 'polypeptide(L)'
;MTSPAPEPIVNAMSIDVEDYFHVSALAAAAPRDGWDTFESRVVANTERLLLLFADHGATATFFVLGWVADRHPDLVRRIASAGHELASHGYWHRLVYEMTPAEFRDDLRCARRAIEDAAGVAVSGFRAPSFSITRRSLWALDVLVEEGYRYDTSIFPVHHDRYGIPEAPRHLHTLSCAAGNLIEVPPATLRFGRLNVPIAGGGYFRFWPYAWTAWGIQGINRSEGRPACVYLHPWEIDPDQPRLPASSLSRYRHYHNLHRTENRLRRLLSEFSFASIHTILSNGSFPLQGNMAFGAASDDRSPLIVRPATRSRSELSPRGEVGTNSTGSTNSRVVSQRATTLDGPIAGTEIMPAAQTDAARASSVPPTLVTRPRTQRFTYIDGLRGLGAFGVMMFHFTGHRLFETPEGNWLGFLRIVTEYGDLGVPVFFVISGFVIAHSVGRTAVTPSYFLNFALRRSIRLDPPYWLAIAMASALAWVGQRLVAGYGNEVPTASSVVAHILYVYPLLGYEAIEPVFWTLVHEVQFYVLYIVVLGALQRFSGKPLPPAAYLFMTLAATSSLSALTLVQVNGLCLHTWYMFALGVTAYYWHTSAIKTGQMVVIVGLVALAFLFEPTRYKAAALVTVMSVAVTAAAGGLTSLLRNRILQFLGAISYSLYLLHGVLGWPILSIGERVSADDRAMAVAWLVLAIVVSIVMASLMRWYVELPSIQLTKRLKAAW
;
A
#
# COMPACT_ATOMS: atom_id res chain seq x y z
N MET A 1 41.95 -36.86 13.96
CA MET A 1 42.07 -35.44 14.34
C MET A 1 40.74 -34.78 14.04
N THR A 2 40.09 -34.16 15.01
CA THR A 2 38.94 -33.28 14.75
C THR A 2 39.46 -31.96 14.19
N SER A 3 38.90 -31.48 13.09
CA SER A 3 39.14 -30.11 12.63
C SER A 3 38.79 -29.13 13.76
N PRO A 4 39.52 -28.01 13.94
CA PRO A 4 39.11 -26.97 14.86
C PRO A 4 37.70 -26.48 14.49
N ALA A 5 36.90 -26.13 15.50
CA ALA A 5 35.62 -25.48 15.25
C ALA A 5 35.86 -24.17 14.48
N PRO A 6 35.03 -23.82 13.47
CA PRO A 6 35.20 -22.58 12.74
C PRO A 6 35.10 -21.39 13.70
N GLU A 7 36.00 -20.43 13.55
CA GLU A 7 36.03 -19.24 14.40
C GLU A 7 34.71 -18.46 14.32
N PRO A 8 34.24 -17.86 15.42
CA PRO A 8 32.98 -17.13 15.43
C PRO A 8 33.06 -15.91 14.52
N ILE A 9 32.16 -15.84 13.55
CA ILE A 9 32.08 -14.69 12.63
C ILE A 9 31.78 -13.41 13.40
N VAL A 10 32.71 -12.46 13.32
CA VAL A 10 32.53 -11.10 13.81
C VAL A 10 31.58 -10.35 12.87
N ASN A 11 30.57 -9.69 13.44
CA ASN A 11 29.56 -8.93 12.71
C ASN A 11 29.94 -7.44 12.63
N ALA A 12 29.38 -6.71 11.67
CA ALA A 12 29.56 -5.26 11.57
C ALA A 12 28.52 -4.54 12.44
N MET A 13 28.97 -3.70 13.37
CA MET A 13 28.12 -2.77 14.11
C MET A 13 28.33 -1.34 13.62
N SER A 14 27.24 -0.58 13.54
CA SER A 14 27.28 0.83 13.16
C SER A 14 26.29 1.68 13.95
N ILE A 15 26.62 2.94 14.18
CA ILE A 15 25.78 3.94 14.83
C ILE A 15 25.65 5.16 13.92
N ASP A 16 24.43 5.55 13.58
CA ASP A 16 24.15 6.75 12.80
C ASP A 16 23.95 7.91 13.80
N VAL A 17 24.98 8.77 13.93
CA VAL A 17 25.07 9.78 15.00
C VAL A 17 24.25 11.01 14.65
N GLU A 18 22.94 10.85 14.80
CA GLU A 18 21.94 11.90 14.72
C GLU A 18 21.16 12.04 16.03
N ASP A 19 20.51 13.20 16.21
CA ASP A 19 19.63 13.49 17.32
C ASP A 19 18.15 13.28 16.91
N TYR A 20 17.25 13.19 17.89
CA TYR A 20 15.85 12.81 17.64
C TYR A 20 15.12 13.76 16.66
N PHE A 21 15.56 15.02 16.56
CA PHE A 21 14.96 16.04 15.70
C PHE A 21 15.52 16.06 14.27
N HIS A 22 16.66 15.42 14.00
CA HIS A 22 17.19 15.27 12.64
C HIS A 22 16.38 14.27 11.81
N VAL A 23 15.75 13.28 12.46
CA VAL A 23 15.06 12.16 11.83
C VAL A 23 14.08 12.66 10.76
N SER A 24 14.33 12.33 9.50
CA SER A 24 13.55 12.85 8.37
C SER A 24 12.10 12.31 8.30
N ALA A 25 11.63 11.56 9.30
CA ALA A 25 10.22 11.24 9.54
C ALA A 25 9.49 12.28 10.42
N LEU A 26 10.25 13.17 11.08
CA LEU A 26 9.82 14.25 11.98
C LEU A 26 10.17 15.67 11.46
N ALA A 27 10.95 15.80 10.38
CA ALA A 27 11.41 17.08 9.81
C ALA A 27 10.32 18.12 9.48
N ALA A 28 9.04 17.73 9.40
CA ALA A 28 7.91 18.67 9.27
C ALA A 28 7.52 19.39 10.58
N ALA A 29 8.08 18.95 11.72
CA ALA A 29 7.92 19.57 13.04
C ALA A 29 9.27 19.95 13.69
N ALA A 30 10.39 19.44 13.16
CA ALA A 30 11.74 19.93 13.42
C ALA A 30 12.40 20.35 12.10
N PRO A 31 12.03 21.51 11.53
CA PRO A 31 12.67 22.03 10.34
C PRO A 31 14.11 22.49 10.65
N ARG A 32 14.98 22.42 9.64
CA ARG A 32 16.44 22.49 9.76
C ARG A 32 16.98 23.82 10.30
N ASP A 33 16.27 24.91 10.01
CA ASP A 33 16.49 26.26 10.52
C ASP A 33 16.16 26.41 12.02
N GLY A 34 15.32 25.52 12.57
CA GLY A 34 14.98 25.48 13.99
C GLY A 34 15.82 24.52 14.84
N TRP A 35 16.78 23.78 14.27
CA TRP A 35 17.50 22.70 14.96
C TRP A 35 18.22 23.15 16.24
N ASP A 36 18.83 24.34 16.23
CA ASP A 36 19.50 24.93 17.41
C ASP A 36 18.54 25.34 18.55
N THR A 37 17.22 25.22 18.37
CA THR A 37 16.21 25.48 19.42
C THR A 37 15.72 24.22 20.13
N PHE A 38 16.11 23.03 19.66
CA PHE A 38 15.80 21.77 20.33
C PHE A 38 16.89 21.40 21.35
N GLU A 39 16.49 20.76 22.44
CA GLU A 39 17.42 20.22 23.44
C GLU A 39 18.20 19.06 22.82
N SER A 40 19.51 19.20 22.62
CA SER A 40 20.31 18.09 22.09
C SER A 40 20.49 16.98 23.13
N ARG A 41 20.21 15.74 22.70
CA ARG A 41 20.40 14.51 23.47
C ARG A 41 21.52 13.63 22.88
N VAL A 42 22.08 13.98 21.71
CA VAL A 42 23.04 13.15 20.98
C VAL A 42 24.30 12.83 21.79
N VAL A 43 24.85 13.79 22.55
CA VAL A 43 26.09 13.60 23.33
C VAL A 43 25.92 12.52 24.40
N ALA A 44 25.01 12.71 25.34
CA ALA A 44 24.79 11.79 26.46
C ALA A 44 24.36 10.38 25.99
N ASN A 45 23.56 10.30 24.92
CA ASN A 45 23.14 9.01 24.37
C ASN A 45 24.28 8.31 23.59
N THR A 46 25.15 9.05 22.92
CA THR A 46 26.33 8.47 22.27
C THR A 46 27.35 7.98 23.32
N GLU A 47 27.52 8.70 24.42
CA GLU A 47 28.38 8.26 25.53
C GLU A 47 27.87 7.00 26.22
N ARG A 48 26.55 6.85 26.39
CA ARG A 48 25.93 5.59 26.82
C ARG A 48 26.20 4.43 25.86
N LEU A 49 26.22 4.68 24.54
CA LEU A 49 26.61 3.67 23.54
C LEU A 49 28.10 3.32 23.61
N LEU A 50 29.00 4.29 23.80
CA LEU A 50 30.44 4.05 23.98
C LEU A 50 30.70 3.16 25.21
N LEU A 51 30.04 3.45 26.34
CA LEU A 51 30.10 2.59 27.54
C LEU A 51 29.55 1.18 27.26
N LEU A 52 28.42 1.05 26.57
CA LEU A 52 27.86 -0.25 26.18
C LEU A 52 28.79 -1.07 25.28
N PHE A 53 29.55 -0.43 24.39
CA PHE A 53 30.52 -1.15 23.55
C PHE A 53 31.78 -1.54 24.34
N ALA A 54 32.28 -0.66 25.21
CA ALA A 54 33.40 -0.95 26.11
C ALA A 54 33.09 -2.10 27.08
N ASP A 55 31.88 -2.14 27.67
CA ASP A 55 31.36 -3.22 28.54
C ASP A 55 31.49 -4.62 27.91
N HIS A 56 31.49 -4.72 26.57
CA HIS A 56 31.48 -5.99 25.81
C HIS A 56 32.70 -6.16 24.89
N GLY A 57 33.68 -5.27 24.94
CA GLY A 57 34.88 -5.31 24.09
C GLY A 57 34.60 -5.18 22.58
N ALA A 58 33.49 -4.54 22.21
CA ALA A 58 33.07 -4.40 20.82
C ALA A 58 33.55 -3.07 20.20
N THR A 59 33.83 -3.07 18.89
CA THR A 59 33.99 -1.81 18.12
C THR A 59 32.86 -1.64 17.11
N ALA A 60 32.74 -0.45 16.53
CA ALA A 60 31.64 -0.07 15.66
C ALA A 60 32.05 1.10 14.75
N THR A 61 31.26 1.35 13.70
CA THR A 61 31.39 2.50 12.80
C THR A 61 30.36 3.56 13.13
N PHE A 62 30.81 4.76 13.49
CA PHE A 62 29.94 5.89 13.79
C PHE A 62 29.84 6.77 12.54
N PHE A 63 28.68 6.74 11.87
CA PHE A 63 28.36 7.64 10.76
C PHE A 63 27.90 8.98 11.34
N VAL A 64 28.79 9.96 11.35
CA VAL A 64 28.57 11.26 12.00
C VAL A 64 27.98 12.27 11.02
N LEU A 65 26.96 13.02 11.47
CA LEU A 65 26.48 14.20 10.77
C LEU A 65 27.45 15.37 10.95
N GLY A 66 27.81 16.06 9.86
CA GLY A 66 28.66 17.25 9.91
C GLY A 66 28.15 18.34 10.87
N TRP A 67 26.82 18.54 10.93
CA TRP A 67 26.17 19.45 11.89
C TRP A 67 26.48 19.10 13.37
N VAL A 68 26.57 17.80 13.68
CA VAL A 68 26.90 17.29 15.03
C VAL A 68 28.40 17.44 15.29
N ALA A 69 29.25 17.20 14.28
CA ALA A 69 30.69 17.35 14.40
C ALA A 69 31.12 18.81 14.68
N ASP A 70 30.53 19.79 13.99
CA ASP A 70 30.80 21.21 14.23
C ASP A 70 30.39 21.68 15.64
N ARG A 71 29.31 21.13 16.20
CA ARG A 71 28.76 21.52 17.51
C ARG A 71 29.35 20.76 18.68
N HIS A 72 29.75 19.50 18.45
CA HIS A 72 30.25 18.60 19.47
C HIS A 72 31.56 17.92 19.01
N PRO A 73 32.60 18.67 18.62
CA PRO A 73 33.85 18.09 18.13
C PRO A 73 34.55 17.22 19.21
N ASP A 74 34.35 17.53 20.48
CA ASP A 74 34.83 16.68 21.59
C ASP A 74 34.12 15.33 21.69
N LEU A 75 32.87 15.20 21.23
CA LEU A 75 32.21 13.90 21.11
C LEU A 75 32.86 13.08 19.99
N VAL A 76 33.13 13.71 18.84
CA VAL A 76 33.79 13.06 17.69
C VAL A 76 35.20 12.59 18.08
N ARG A 77 35.96 13.42 18.82
CA ARG A 77 37.22 13.02 19.45
C ARG A 77 37.05 11.82 20.40
N ARG A 78 36.04 11.84 21.28
CA ARG A 78 35.78 10.73 22.22
C ARG A 78 35.52 9.40 21.48
N ILE A 79 34.67 9.41 20.45
CA ILE A 79 34.39 8.24 19.61
C ILE A 79 35.68 7.66 19.00
N ALA A 80 36.51 8.49 18.37
CA ALA A 80 37.79 8.05 17.78
C ALA A 80 38.76 7.53 18.84
N SER A 81 38.90 8.23 19.98
CA SER A 81 39.82 7.85 21.07
C SER A 81 39.45 6.53 21.76
N ALA A 82 38.17 6.13 21.69
CA ALA A 82 37.68 4.83 22.15
C ALA A 82 37.88 3.68 21.14
N GLY A 83 38.55 3.93 20.01
CA GLY A 83 38.89 2.90 19.02
C GLY A 83 37.76 2.56 18.03
N HIS A 84 36.75 3.41 17.92
CA HIS A 84 35.69 3.27 16.93
C HIS A 84 36.03 3.97 15.61
N GLU A 85 35.48 3.48 14.51
CA GLU A 85 35.65 4.09 13.18
C GLU A 85 34.73 5.31 13.05
N LEU A 86 35.22 6.39 12.42
CA LEU A 86 34.43 7.54 12.01
C LEU A 86 34.15 7.53 10.51
N ALA A 87 32.87 7.71 10.16
CA ALA A 87 32.37 7.74 8.79
C ALA A 87 31.39 8.92 8.61
N SER A 88 31.07 9.28 7.37
CA SER A 88 30.19 10.42 7.05
C SER A 88 28.72 10.01 6.93
N HIS A 89 27.81 10.76 7.56
CA HIS A 89 26.36 10.67 7.35
C HIS A 89 25.81 11.84 6.51
N GLY A 90 26.69 12.58 5.82
CA GLY A 90 26.37 13.90 5.24
C GLY A 90 26.34 14.99 6.31
N TYR A 91 26.06 16.24 5.92
CA TYR A 91 26.07 17.38 6.84
C TYR A 91 24.66 17.65 7.37
N TRP A 92 23.67 17.80 6.49
CA TRP A 92 22.33 18.30 6.83
C TRP A 92 21.23 17.22 6.97
N HIS A 93 21.58 15.94 7.10
CA HIS A 93 20.65 14.79 7.11
C HIS A 93 19.58 14.82 5.97
N ARG A 94 19.95 15.42 4.83
CA ARG A 94 19.08 15.59 3.66
C ARG A 94 18.98 14.30 2.86
N LEU A 95 17.80 14.06 2.26
CA LEU A 95 17.56 12.91 1.39
C LEU A 95 18.31 13.10 0.06
N VAL A 96 19.19 12.16 -0.30
CA VAL A 96 20.10 12.30 -1.46
C VAL A 96 19.35 12.40 -2.80
N TYR A 97 18.20 11.73 -2.93
CA TYR A 97 17.32 11.88 -4.10
C TYR A 97 16.57 13.23 -4.16
N GLU A 98 16.78 14.13 -3.20
CA GLU A 98 16.25 15.51 -3.11
C GLU A 98 17.38 16.55 -3.19
N MET A 99 18.57 16.14 -3.65
CA MET A 99 19.73 16.99 -3.94
C MET A 99 20.06 16.97 -5.44
N THR A 100 20.79 17.98 -5.92
CA THR A 100 21.59 17.87 -7.15
C THR A 100 22.96 17.22 -6.87
N PRO A 101 23.67 16.70 -7.89
CA PRO A 101 25.03 16.17 -7.70
C PRO A 101 26.04 17.19 -7.15
N ALA A 102 25.85 18.48 -7.45
CA ALA A 102 26.67 19.55 -6.88
C ALA A 102 26.40 19.73 -5.38
N GLU A 103 25.12 19.90 -4.99
CA GLU A 103 24.74 20.01 -3.58
C GLU A 103 25.16 18.80 -2.75
N PHE A 104 25.08 17.59 -3.30
CA PHE A 104 25.55 16.38 -2.61
C PHE A 104 27.06 16.39 -2.43
N ARG A 105 27.82 16.76 -3.46
CA ARG A 105 29.29 16.88 -3.38
C ARG A 105 29.70 17.92 -2.32
N ASP A 106 29.00 19.05 -2.24
CA ASP A 106 29.28 20.09 -1.25
C ASP A 106 28.86 19.68 0.18
N ASP A 107 27.71 19.00 0.34
CA ASP A 107 27.27 18.43 1.63
C ASP A 107 28.27 17.36 2.13
N LEU A 108 28.76 16.48 1.25
CA LEU A 108 29.82 15.49 1.54
C LEU A 108 31.14 16.16 1.96
N ARG A 109 31.55 17.23 1.28
CA ARG A 109 32.80 17.96 1.56
C ARG A 109 32.75 18.67 2.92
N CYS A 110 31.63 19.33 3.21
CA CYS A 110 31.41 19.96 4.51
C CYS A 110 31.34 18.92 5.64
N ALA A 111 30.61 17.82 5.42
CA ALA A 111 30.50 16.73 6.40
C ALA A 111 31.85 16.10 6.73
N ARG A 112 32.61 15.74 5.69
CA ARG A 112 33.97 15.19 5.86
C ARG A 112 34.85 16.17 6.63
N ARG A 113 34.94 17.43 6.20
CA ARG A 113 35.79 18.43 6.86
C ARG A 113 35.46 18.56 8.35
N ALA A 114 34.18 18.68 8.72
CA ALA A 114 33.77 18.82 10.10
C ALA A 114 34.23 17.64 10.99
N ILE A 115 34.22 16.41 10.45
CA ILE A 115 34.63 15.20 11.16
C ILE A 115 36.17 15.08 11.21
N GLU A 116 36.85 15.36 10.09
CA GLU A 116 38.31 15.30 9.96
C GLU A 116 39.00 16.40 10.81
N ASP A 117 38.51 17.63 10.78
CA ASP A 117 39.00 18.75 11.60
C ASP A 117 38.73 18.52 13.11
N ALA A 118 37.65 17.82 13.46
CA ALA A 118 37.33 17.51 14.85
C ALA A 118 38.27 16.46 15.46
N ALA A 119 38.56 15.37 14.74
CA ALA A 119 39.23 14.18 15.31
C ALA A 119 40.60 13.82 14.68
N GLY A 120 41.02 14.44 13.58
CA GLY A 120 42.31 14.20 12.94
C GLY A 120 42.45 12.83 12.25
N VAL A 121 41.34 12.15 11.95
CA VAL A 121 41.30 10.85 11.25
C VAL A 121 40.64 10.99 9.89
N ALA A 122 41.13 10.27 8.88
CA ALA A 122 40.60 10.34 7.51
C ALA A 122 39.25 9.61 7.38
N VAL A 123 38.25 10.26 6.81
CA VAL A 123 36.89 9.72 6.63
C VAL A 123 36.77 9.03 5.27
N SER A 124 36.59 7.71 5.29
CA SER A 124 36.54 6.89 4.05
C SER A 124 35.22 6.13 3.82
N GLY A 125 34.32 6.10 4.80
CA GLY A 125 33.00 5.49 4.71
C GLY A 125 31.85 6.50 4.62
N PHE A 126 30.77 6.14 3.92
CA PHE A 126 29.54 6.93 3.86
C PHE A 126 28.29 6.11 4.16
N ARG A 127 27.26 6.76 4.71
CA ARG A 127 25.87 6.28 4.75
C ARG A 127 24.91 7.42 4.43
N ALA A 128 24.00 7.22 3.50
CA ALA A 128 22.97 8.19 3.15
C ALA A 128 21.90 8.33 4.24
N PRO A 129 21.52 9.56 4.62
CA PRO A 129 20.32 9.86 5.42
C PRO A 129 19.10 9.05 5.00
N SER A 130 18.45 8.35 5.93
CA SER A 130 17.32 7.43 5.65
C SER A 130 17.56 6.42 4.50
N PHE A 131 18.79 5.94 4.26
CA PHE A 131 19.14 5.04 3.15
C PHE A 131 18.71 5.58 1.77
N SER A 132 18.87 6.89 1.56
CA SER A 132 18.29 7.61 0.40
C SER A 132 19.08 7.50 -0.93
N ILE A 133 20.10 6.63 -1.01
CA ILE A 133 20.57 6.14 -2.31
C ILE A 133 19.60 5.05 -2.80
N THR A 134 18.97 5.33 -3.93
CA THR A 134 17.90 4.52 -4.54
C THR A 134 18.10 4.52 -6.05
N ARG A 135 17.27 3.79 -6.81
CA ARG A 135 17.25 3.87 -8.29
C ARG A 135 17.11 5.29 -8.88
N ARG A 136 16.70 6.29 -8.08
CA ARG A 136 16.60 7.72 -8.46
C ARG A 136 17.89 8.52 -8.22
N SER A 137 18.82 7.97 -7.45
CA SER A 137 20.00 8.65 -6.88
C SER A 137 21.28 7.83 -7.03
N LEU A 138 21.33 6.87 -7.96
CA LEU A 138 22.54 6.05 -8.22
C LEU A 138 23.75 6.89 -8.66
N TRP A 139 23.55 8.07 -9.25
CA TRP A 139 24.60 9.05 -9.54
C TRP A 139 25.40 9.49 -8.30
N ALA A 140 24.84 9.30 -7.09
CA ALA A 140 25.54 9.59 -5.84
C ALA A 140 26.74 8.66 -5.62
N LEU A 141 26.69 7.43 -6.17
CA LEU A 141 27.79 6.46 -6.08
C LEU A 141 29.02 6.94 -6.85
N ASP A 142 28.81 7.54 -8.04
CA ASP A 142 29.90 8.17 -8.81
C ASP A 142 30.51 9.33 -8.02
N VAL A 143 29.68 10.22 -7.46
CA VAL A 143 30.15 11.38 -6.66
C VAL A 143 30.90 10.93 -5.39
N LEU A 144 30.50 9.82 -4.75
CA LEU A 144 31.23 9.25 -3.61
C LEU A 144 32.63 8.78 -4.02
N VAL A 145 32.77 8.10 -5.16
CA VAL A 145 34.07 7.65 -5.68
C VAL A 145 34.94 8.84 -6.12
N GLU A 146 34.37 9.83 -6.81
CA GLU A 146 35.07 11.07 -7.18
C GLU A 146 35.60 11.84 -5.97
N GLU A 147 34.84 11.89 -4.88
CA GLU A 147 35.27 12.50 -3.61
C GLU A 147 36.21 11.62 -2.79
N GLY A 148 36.50 10.38 -3.21
CA GLY A 148 37.48 9.49 -2.59
C GLY A 148 36.97 8.62 -1.45
N TYR A 149 35.65 8.45 -1.31
CA TYR A 149 35.08 7.45 -0.41
C TYR A 149 35.40 6.02 -0.90
N ARG A 150 35.66 5.10 0.03
CA ARG A 150 36.07 3.72 -0.24
C ARG A 150 34.93 2.72 -0.12
N TYR A 151 33.95 3.00 0.74
CA TYR A 151 32.77 2.17 0.88
C TYR A 151 31.50 2.98 1.19
N ASP A 152 30.36 2.41 0.81
CA ASP A 152 29.01 2.86 1.13
C ASP A 152 28.24 1.76 1.89
N THR A 153 27.14 2.14 2.53
CA THR A 153 26.20 1.25 3.23
C THR A 153 24.79 1.84 3.16
N SER A 154 24.46 2.44 2.00
CA SER A 154 23.20 3.12 1.74
C SER A 154 22.17 2.24 1.02
N ILE A 155 22.59 1.17 0.33
CA ILE A 155 21.71 0.37 -0.51
C ILE A 155 21.09 -0.75 0.33
N PHE A 156 19.96 -0.45 0.98
CA PHE A 156 19.18 -1.45 1.71
C PHE A 156 18.46 -2.39 0.73
N PRO A 157 18.75 -3.71 0.69
CA PRO A 157 18.20 -4.63 -0.31
C PRO A 157 16.77 -5.09 0.03
N VAL A 158 15.83 -4.15 0.21
CA VAL A 158 14.44 -4.40 0.67
C VAL A 158 13.43 -3.56 -0.10
N HIS A 159 12.14 -3.93 0.00
CA HIS A 159 11.03 -3.07 -0.40
C HIS A 159 10.64 -2.15 0.78
N HIS A 160 10.78 -0.83 0.63
CA HIS A 160 10.31 0.15 1.61
C HIS A 160 9.64 1.35 0.92
N ASP A 161 8.95 2.22 1.68
CA ASP A 161 8.15 3.33 1.12
C ASP A 161 8.96 4.59 0.79
N ARG A 162 10.16 4.72 1.36
CA ARG A 162 11.09 5.84 1.16
C ARG A 162 12.38 5.44 0.42
N TYR A 163 12.84 4.20 0.61
CA TYR A 163 14.19 3.76 0.28
C TYR A 163 14.23 2.30 -0.21
N GLY A 164 15.43 1.84 -0.57
CA GLY A 164 15.74 0.45 -0.84
C GLY A 164 15.74 0.06 -2.32
N ILE A 165 16.52 -0.98 -2.63
CA ILE A 165 16.64 -1.58 -3.96
C ILE A 165 16.50 -3.10 -3.79
N PRO A 166 15.30 -3.69 -3.92
CA PRO A 166 15.03 -5.09 -3.55
C PRO A 166 15.91 -6.14 -4.24
N GLU A 167 16.44 -5.81 -5.42
CA GLU A 167 17.26 -6.68 -6.26
C GLU A 167 18.76 -6.58 -5.97
N ALA A 168 19.19 -5.67 -5.10
CA ALA A 168 20.59 -5.54 -4.72
C ALA A 168 21.08 -6.77 -3.92
N PRO A 169 22.38 -7.12 -4.00
CA PRO A 169 22.97 -8.16 -3.15
C PRO A 169 22.75 -7.90 -1.66
N ARG A 170 22.59 -8.97 -0.87
CA ARG A 170 22.40 -8.89 0.58
C ARG A 170 23.68 -8.78 1.40
N HIS A 171 24.83 -8.91 0.74
CA HIS A 171 26.13 -9.07 1.39
C HIS A 171 27.13 -8.08 0.80
N LEU A 172 28.26 -7.94 1.50
CA LEU A 172 29.43 -7.17 1.12
C LEU A 172 29.86 -7.47 -0.33
N HIS A 173 29.84 -6.45 -1.20
CA HIS A 173 30.03 -6.60 -2.64
C HIS A 173 30.66 -5.36 -3.29
N THR A 174 31.22 -5.52 -4.49
CA THR A 174 31.76 -4.39 -5.26
C THR A 174 30.69 -3.80 -6.18
N LEU A 175 30.48 -2.49 -6.07
CA LEU A 175 29.79 -1.69 -7.09
C LEU A 175 30.83 -1.19 -8.10
N SER A 176 30.55 -1.37 -9.38
CA SER A 176 31.32 -0.76 -10.46
C SER A 176 30.54 0.43 -11.01
N CYS A 177 31.03 1.63 -10.69
CA CYS A 177 30.51 2.94 -11.06
C CYS A 177 31.29 3.49 -12.27
N ALA A 178 30.82 4.58 -12.88
CA ALA A 178 31.55 5.22 -13.98
C ALA A 178 32.84 5.91 -13.50
N ALA A 179 32.84 6.43 -12.28
CA ALA A 179 34.01 7.03 -11.64
C ALA A 179 35.05 6.02 -11.09
N GLY A 180 34.70 4.73 -10.96
CA GLY A 180 35.57 3.70 -10.38
C GLY A 180 34.80 2.62 -9.62
N ASN A 181 35.47 1.92 -8.69
CA ASN A 181 34.83 0.89 -7.86
C ASN A 181 34.60 1.39 -6.42
N LEU A 182 33.46 1.04 -5.85
CA LEU A 182 33.06 1.31 -4.46
C LEU A 182 32.66 0.00 -3.79
N ILE A 183 32.97 -0.22 -2.52
CA ILE A 183 32.46 -1.39 -1.78
C ILE A 183 31.13 -1.03 -1.13
N GLU A 184 30.08 -1.82 -1.35
CA GLU A 184 28.81 -1.67 -0.63
C GLU A 184 28.73 -2.69 0.51
N VAL A 185 28.27 -2.23 1.68
CA VAL A 185 28.09 -3.04 2.90
C VAL A 185 26.61 -3.00 3.31
N PRO A 186 25.73 -3.84 2.71
CA PRO A 186 24.29 -3.75 2.92
C PRO A 186 23.86 -4.09 4.36
N PRO A 187 22.86 -3.38 4.92
CA PRO A 187 22.21 -3.78 6.16
C PRO A 187 21.59 -5.20 6.08
N ALA A 188 21.75 -5.99 7.14
CA ALA A 188 21.41 -7.42 7.14
C ALA A 188 19.92 -7.73 6.87
N THR A 189 19.71 -8.70 5.97
CA THR A 189 18.40 -9.16 5.52
C THR A 189 18.34 -10.69 5.41
N LEU A 190 17.21 -11.29 5.78
CA LEU A 190 16.92 -12.70 5.53
C LEU A 190 16.17 -12.87 4.21
N ARG A 191 16.48 -13.91 3.43
CA ARG A 191 15.83 -14.17 2.15
C ARG A 191 14.79 -15.27 2.24
N PHE A 192 13.53 -14.91 2.06
CA PHE A 192 12.39 -15.82 1.95
C PHE A 192 11.95 -15.90 0.48
N GLY A 193 12.55 -16.84 -0.26
CA GLY A 193 12.30 -17.04 -1.70
C GLY A 193 12.78 -15.85 -2.55
N ARG A 194 11.84 -14.97 -2.92
CA ARG A 194 12.09 -13.72 -3.67
C ARG A 194 11.98 -12.45 -2.82
N LEU A 195 11.62 -12.56 -1.54
CA LEU A 195 11.51 -11.42 -0.62
C LEU A 195 12.70 -11.39 0.33
N ASN A 196 13.35 -10.22 0.42
CA ASN A 196 14.31 -9.92 1.47
C ASN A 196 13.58 -9.23 2.63
N VAL A 197 13.70 -9.78 3.84
CA VAL A 197 13.10 -9.26 5.07
C VAL A 197 14.21 -8.61 5.91
N PRO A 198 14.08 -7.31 6.28
CA PRO A 198 15.06 -6.63 7.12
C PRO A 198 15.07 -7.19 8.54
N ILE A 199 16.26 -7.56 9.01
CA ILE A 199 16.53 -7.91 10.41
C ILE A 199 17.48 -6.91 11.10
N ALA A 200 18.26 -6.18 10.31
CA ALA A 200 19.15 -5.14 10.80
C ALA A 200 18.38 -3.94 11.32
N GLY A 201 18.62 -3.64 12.60
CA GLY A 201 18.78 -2.27 13.06
C GLY A 201 17.57 -1.37 13.11
N GLY A 202 17.81 -0.14 13.56
CA GLY A 202 16.86 0.95 13.63
C GLY A 202 15.45 0.55 14.11
N GLY A 203 14.45 1.01 13.37
CA GLY A 203 13.05 0.67 13.61
C GLY A 203 12.75 -0.84 13.57
N TYR A 204 13.46 -1.63 12.74
CA TYR A 204 13.26 -3.07 12.66
C TYR A 204 13.68 -3.78 13.96
N PHE A 205 14.78 -3.34 14.57
CA PHE A 205 15.25 -3.85 15.86
C PHE A 205 14.31 -3.51 17.03
N ARG A 206 13.52 -2.43 16.93
CA ARG A 206 12.43 -2.12 17.88
C ARG A 206 11.14 -2.88 17.60
N PHE A 207 10.78 -3.08 16.33
CA PHE A 207 9.55 -3.78 15.94
C PHE A 207 9.61 -5.29 16.18
N TRP A 208 10.67 -5.96 15.74
CA TRP A 208 10.76 -7.42 15.85
C TRP A 208 10.94 -7.86 17.31
N PRO A 209 10.51 -9.08 17.69
CA PRO A 209 10.97 -9.71 18.93
C PRO A 209 12.49 -9.92 18.87
N TYR A 210 13.21 -9.74 19.98
CA TYR A 210 14.67 -9.91 20.02
C TYR A 210 15.14 -11.25 19.42
N ALA A 211 14.43 -12.33 19.74
CA ALA A 211 14.72 -13.67 19.23
C ALA A 211 14.72 -13.77 17.69
N TRP A 212 13.95 -12.93 16.98
CA TRP A 212 13.95 -12.88 15.52
C TRP A 212 15.22 -12.25 14.95
N THR A 213 15.72 -11.17 15.56
CA THR A 213 17.01 -10.57 15.18
C THR A 213 18.17 -11.52 15.50
N ALA A 214 18.19 -12.12 16.69
CA ALA A 214 19.23 -13.08 17.08
C ALA A 214 19.22 -14.33 16.18
N TRP A 215 18.05 -14.93 15.92
CA TRP A 215 17.91 -16.04 14.96
C TRP A 215 18.36 -15.65 13.55
N GLY A 216 18.03 -14.44 13.10
CA GLY A 216 18.43 -13.94 11.78
C GLY A 216 19.93 -13.76 11.63
N ILE A 217 20.61 -13.13 12.60
CA ILE A 217 22.07 -12.97 12.60
C ILE A 217 22.75 -14.34 12.69
N GLN A 218 22.28 -15.21 13.59
CA GLN A 218 22.78 -16.59 13.71
C GLN A 218 22.59 -17.38 12.39
N GLY A 219 21.50 -17.16 11.66
CA GLY A 219 21.27 -17.75 10.33
C GLY A 219 22.26 -17.25 9.27
N ILE A 220 22.52 -15.94 9.21
CA ILE A 220 23.50 -15.36 8.26
C ILE A 220 24.92 -15.84 8.60
N ASN A 221 25.29 -15.90 9.88
CA ASN A 221 26.60 -16.41 10.30
C ASN A 221 26.75 -17.91 10.01
N ARG A 222 25.82 -18.76 10.48
CA ARG A 222 25.97 -20.23 10.42
C ARG A 222 25.58 -20.85 9.08
N SER A 223 24.53 -20.37 8.44
CA SER A 223 23.98 -20.99 7.22
C SER A 223 24.46 -20.32 5.93
N GLU A 224 24.85 -19.04 5.99
CA GLU A 224 25.34 -18.29 4.83
C GLU A 224 26.85 -18.01 4.88
N GLY A 225 27.50 -18.17 6.04
CA GLY A 225 28.94 -17.96 6.21
C GLY A 225 29.36 -16.49 6.10
N ARG A 226 28.47 -15.55 6.46
CA ARG A 226 28.68 -14.10 6.26
C ARG A 226 28.53 -13.31 7.57
N PRO A 227 29.17 -12.13 7.68
CA PRO A 227 28.87 -11.16 8.72
C PRO A 227 27.53 -10.49 8.43
N ALA A 228 26.76 -10.21 9.48
CA ALA A 228 25.61 -9.33 9.42
C ALA A 228 26.05 -7.88 9.70
N CYS A 229 25.50 -6.91 8.94
CA CYS A 229 25.63 -5.49 9.24
C CYS A 229 24.39 -5.02 10.03
N VAL A 230 24.61 -4.49 11.24
CA VAL A 230 23.59 -3.96 12.15
C VAL A 230 23.83 -2.47 12.36
N TYR A 231 22.75 -1.69 12.48
CA TYR A 231 22.82 -0.24 12.71
C TYR A 231 21.82 0.22 13.78
N LEU A 232 22.17 1.22 14.58
CA LEU A 232 21.25 1.92 15.49
C LEU A 232 21.55 3.43 15.46
N HIS A 233 20.75 4.24 16.16
CA HIS A 233 21.00 5.67 16.33
C HIS A 233 21.03 6.01 17.84
N PRO A 234 21.77 7.03 18.31
CA PRO A 234 21.85 7.38 19.74
C PRO A 234 20.48 7.60 20.39
N TRP A 235 19.57 8.29 19.69
CA TRP A 235 18.21 8.53 20.18
C TRP A 235 17.38 7.24 20.39
N GLU A 236 17.78 6.08 19.87
CA GLU A 236 16.98 4.86 19.98
C GLU A 236 17.08 4.17 21.35
N ILE A 237 18.11 4.49 22.16
CA ILE A 237 18.25 4.07 23.56
C ILE A 237 17.70 5.10 24.57
N ASP A 238 17.02 6.14 24.09
CA ASP A 238 16.43 7.20 24.91
C ASP A 238 14.90 7.07 24.92
N PRO A 239 14.28 6.49 25.97
CA PRO A 239 12.82 6.39 26.05
C PRO A 239 12.11 7.73 26.34
N ASP A 240 12.85 8.72 26.85
CA ASP A 240 12.34 9.94 27.47
C ASP A 240 12.52 11.18 26.58
N GLN A 241 13.19 11.03 25.43
CA GLN A 241 13.37 12.05 24.40
C GLN A 241 12.07 12.85 24.08
N PRO A 242 12.17 14.17 23.82
CA PRO A 242 11.02 15.02 23.50
C PRO A 242 10.15 14.50 22.33
N ARG A 243 8.83 14.48 22.55
CA ARG A 243 7.85 13.86 21.62
C ARG A 243 7.28 14.87 20.62
N LEU A 244 7.96 15.02 19.50
CA LEU A 244 7.58 15.93 18.41
C LEU A 244 6.23 15.55 17.74
N PRO A 245 5.44 16.55 17.29
CA PRO A 245 4.25 16.33 16.47
C PRO A 245 4.59 15.62 15.15
N ALA A 246 3.94 14.48 14.87
CA ALA A 246 4.12 13.78 13.60
C ALA A 246 2.93 12.86 13.26
N SER A 247 2.91 12.36 12.03
CA SER A 247 1.90 11.39 11.58
C SER A 247 1.88 10.16 12.49
N SER A 248 0.72 9.49 12.64
CA SER A 248 0.62 8.29 13.48
C SER A 248 1.50 7.12 12.99
N LEU A 249 1.95 7.14 11.73
CA LEU A 249 2.92 6.17 11.21
C LEU A 249 4.36 6.57 11.57
N SER A 250 4.72 7.85 11.44
CA SER A 250 6.00 8.40 11.92
C SER A 250 6.18 8.15 13.42
N ARG A 251 5.17 8.51 14.23
CA ARG A 251 5.18 8.30 15.68
C ARG A 251 5.32 6.83 16.07
N TYR A 252 4.74 5.91 15.30
CA TYR A 252 4.89 4.47 15.52
C TYR A 252 6.30 3.98 15.16
N ARG A 253 6.86 4.41 14.01
CA ARG A 253 8.23 4.07 13.59
C ARG A 253 9.30 4.63 14.52
N HIS A 254 9.08 5.82 15.07
CA HIS A 254 9.99 6.49 15.99
C HIS A 254 9.91 5.89 17.39
N TYR A 255 8.76 6.05 18.07
CA TYR A 255 8.64 5.85 19.52
C TYR A 255 8.29 4.43 19.98
N HIS A 256 7.95 3.49 19.09
CA HIS A 256 7.57 2.13 19.48
C HIS A 256 8.76 1.39 20.11
N ASN A 257 8.55 0.75 21.27
CA ASN A 257 9.54 -0.06 22.01
C ASN A 257 10.88 0.61 22.39
N LEU A 258 11.02 1.96 22.37
CA LEU A 258 12.26 2.65 22.78
C LEU A 258 12.79 2.18 24.15
N HIS A 259 11.90 2.04 25.15
CA HIS A 259 12.21 1.52 26.50
C HIS A 259 12.75 0.07 26.54
N ARG A 260 12.87 -0.61 25.39
CA ARG A 260 13.42 -1.96 25.25
C ARG A 260 14.71 -1.99 24.43
N THR A 261 15.07 -0.93 23.70
CA THR A 261 16.19 -0.95 22.76
C THR A 261 17.52 -1.20 23.46
N GLU A 262 17.80 -0.48 24.55
CA GLU A 262 19.09 -0.56 25.27
C GLU A 262 19.33 -1.96 25.85
N ASN A 263 18.35 -2.52 26.55
CA ASN A 263 18.42 -3.87 27.10
C ASN A 263 18.52 -4.95 26.01
N ARG A 264 17.92 -4.72 24.83
CA ARG A 264 18.10 -5.58 23.66
C ARG A 264 19.50 -5.45 23.05
N LEU A 265 20.07 -4.25 23.01
CA LEU A 265 21.43 -4.00 22.50
C LEU A 265 22.47 -4.62 23.43
N ARG A 266 22.38 -4.42 24.75
CA ARG A 266 23.22 -5.08 25.75
C ARG A 266 23.18 -6.60 25.57
N ARG A 267 21.98 -7.18 25.41
CA ARG A 267 21.83 -8.61 25.12
C ARG A 267 22.48 -9.01 23.77
N LEU A 268 22.30 -8.21 22.72
CA LEU A 268 22.89 -8.47 21.40
C LEU A 268 24.43 -8.53 21.45
N LEU A 269 25.05 -7.57 22.16
CA LEU A 269 26.50 -7.51 22.37
C LEU A 269 27.02 -8.66 23.23
N SER A 270 26.20 -9.21 24.14
CA SER A 270 26.56 -10.41 24.92
C SER A 270 26.41 -11.74 24.17
N GLU A 271 25.61 -11.78 23.09
CA GLU A 271 25.35 -13.01 22.31
C GLU A 271 26.13 -13.11 20.99
N PHE A 272 26.67 -12.00 20.47
CA PHE A 272 27.37 -11.94 19.18
C PHE A 272 28.57 -10.97 19.22
N SER A 273 29.69 -11.37 18.63
CA SER A 273 30.87 -10.50 18.46
C SER A 273 30.64 -9.44 17.37
N PHE A 274 31.06 -8.20 17.63
CA PHE A 274 30.95 -7.07 16.70
C PHE A 274 32.23 -6.24 16.58
N ALA A 275 32.47 -5.71 15.38
CA ALA A 275 33.53 -4.74 15.10
C ALA A 275 33.04 -3.65 14.12
N SER A 276 33.89 -2.65 13.88
CA SER A 276 33.68 -1.64 12.83
C SER A 276 33.75 -2.24 11.43
N ILE A 277 33.11 -1.57 10.47
CA ILE A 277 33.09 -1.92 9.04
C ILE A 277 34.53 -1.92 8.49
N HIS A 278 35.39 -0.95 8.86
CA HIS A 278 36.81 -0.99 8.54
C HIS A 278 37.48 -2.31 8.96
N THR A 279 37.25 -2.80 10.18
CA THR A 279 37.83 -4.07 10.65
C THR A 279 37.31 -5.28 9.86
N ILE A 280 36.01 -5.29 9.52
CA ILE A 280 35.43 -6.36 8.67
C ILE A 280 36.00 -6.33 7.24
N LEU A 281 36.29 -5.14 6.71
CA LEU A 281 36.94 -4.94 5.41
C LEU A 281 38.42 -5.33 5.43
N SER A 282 39.18 -4.92 6.45
CA SER A 282 40.63 -5.14 6.54
C SER A 282 41.00 -6.62 6.72
N ASN A 283 40.15 -7.40 7.40
CA ASN A 283 40.45 -8.78 7.73
C ASN A 283 40.34 -9.75 6.54
N GLY A 284 39.78 -9.30 5.40
CA GLY A 284 39.77 -10.03 4.12
C GLY A 284 39.02 -11.37 4.09
N SER A 285 38.41 -11.78 5.21
CA SER A 285 37.95 -13.16 5.46
C SER A 285 36.71 -13.57 4.67
N PHE A 286 36.06 -12.62 3.98
CA PHE A 286 34.81 -12.83 3.26
C PHE A 286 34.93 -12.38 1.81
N PRO A 287 34.89 -13.28 0.81
CA PRO A 287 35.04 -12.89 -0.59
C PRO A 287 33.87 -12.02 -1.04
N LEU A 288 34.17 -10.82 -1.56
CA LEU A 288 33.21 -9.88 -2.13
C LEU A 288 32.24 -10.61 -3.08
N GLN A 289 30.93 -10.36 -2.93
CA GLN A 289 29.98 -10.84 -3.93
C GLN A 289 30.25 -10.09 -5.25
N GLY A 290 30.20 -10.81 -6.37
CA GLY A 290 30.75 -10.34 -7.65
C GLY A 290 30.16 -9.02 -8.17
N ASN A 291 30.97 -8.27 -8.92
CA ASN A 291 30.69 -6.88 -9.32
C ASN A 291 29.28 -6.67 -9.86
N MET A 292 28.57 -5.69 -9.30
CA MET A 292 27.35 -5.16 -9.91
C MET A 292 27.66 -3.83 -10.59
N ALA A 293 27.48 -3.80 -11.91
CA ALA A 293 27.49 -2.55 -12.67
C ALA A 293 26.07 -1.98 -12.72
N PHE A 294 25.84 -0.87 -12.03
CA PHE A 294 24.66 -0.03 -12.30
C PHE A 294 24.92 0.77 -13.57
N GLY A 295 24.59 0.19 -14.73
CA GLY A 295 24.73 0.86 -16.01
C GLY A 295 24.06 2.23 -15.99
N ALA A 296 24.79 3.26 -16.44
CA ALA A 296 24.28 4.62 -16.53
C ALA A 296 22.94 4.63 -17.27
N ALA A 297 21.97 5.41 -16.76
CA ALA A 297 20.63 5.44 -17.31
C ALA A 297 20.68 5.89 -18.79
N SER A 298 20.40 4.97 -19.71
CA SER A 298 20.26 5.27 -21.12
C SER A 298 19.16 6.32 -21.29
N ASP A 299 19.52 7.51 -21.79
CA ASP A 299 18.60 8.63 -21.95
C ASP A 299 17.65 8.43 -23.15
N ASP A 300 16.81 7.39 -23.06
CA ASP A 300 15.68 7.19 -23.96
C ASP A 300 14.55 8.18 -23.62
N ARG A 301 14.86 9.46 -23.83
CA ARG A 301 13.90 10.54 -24.02
C ARG A 301 13.63 10.74 -25.50
N SER A 302 13.51 9.66 -26.26
CA SER A 302 12.92 9.70 -27.61
C SER A 302 11.54 10.36 -27.51
N PRO A 303 11.31 11.55 -28.10
CA PRO A 303 10.00 12.20 -28.03
C PRO A 303 8.99 11.32 -28.78
N LEU A 304 7.89 10.96 -28.12
CA LEU A 304 6.80 10.17 -28.69
C LEU A 304 6.06 10.97 -29.78
N ILE A 305 6.64 11.00 -30.99
CA ILE A 305 6.00 11.52 -32.19
C ILE A 305 4.80 10.63 -32.50
N VAL A 306 3.60 11.13 -32.20
CA VAL A 306 2.33 10.48 -32.53
C VAL A 306 2.17 10.45 -34.05
N ARG A 307 2.59 9.35 -34.68
CA ARG A 307 2.35 9.11 -36.11
C ARG A 307 0.83 8.96 -36.35
N PRO A 308 0.22 9.76 -37.24
CA PRO A 308 -1.18 9.58 -37.61
C PRO A 308 -1.42 8.22 -38.27
N ALA A 309 -2.56 7.60 -38.00
CA ALA A 309 -2.92 6.32 -38.59
C ALA A 309 -3.27 6.47 -40.09
N THR A 310 -2.42 5.94 -40.97
CA THR A 310 -2.65 5.91 -42.41
C THR A 310 -3.80 4.95 -42.75
N ARG A 311 -4.93 5.48 -43.20
CA ARG A 311 -5.96 4.68 -43.90
C ARG A 311 -5.48 4.34 -45.31
N SER A 312 -5.63 3.10 -45.71
CA SER A 312 -5.40 2.65 -47.09
C SER A 312 -6.57 3.02 -48.00
N ARG A 313 -6.29 3.51 -49.21
CA ARG A 313 -7.17 3.34 -50.39
C ARG A 313 -6.45 3.69 -51.72
N SER A 314 -6.66 2.82 -52.70
CA SER A 314 -6.64 3.06 -54.17
C SER A 314 -5.55 3.98 -54.76
N GLU A 315 -4.54 3.34 -55.34
CA GLU A 315 -4.12 3.49 -56.75
C GLU A 315 -4.65 4.70 -57.55
N LEU A 316 -3.75 5.57 -58.02
CA LEU A 316 -3.58 5.97 -59.44
C LEU A 316 -2.40 6.96 -59.60
N SER A 317 -1.91 7.13 -60.83
CA SER A 317 -0.70 7.89 -61.23
C SER A 317 -0.88 8.33 -62.72
N PRO A 318 -0.08 9.23 -63.37
CA PRO A 318 1.09 10.03 -62.93
C PRO A 318 1.07 11.54 -63.35
N ARG A 319 2.22 12.26 -63.19
CA ARG A 319 2.82 13.38 -64.01
C ARG A 319 2.99 14.79 -63.39
N GLY A 320 4.02 15.52 -63.88
CA GLY A 320 4.41 16.93 -63.61
C GLY A 320 5.49 17.07 -62.51
N GLU A 321 6.77 17.42 -62.76
CA GLU A 321 7.38 18.65 -63.34
C GLU A 321 7.13 19.91 -62.47
N VAL A 322 8.09 20.54 -61.76
CA VAL A 322 9.45 21.09 -62.05
C VAL A 322 9.43 22.60 -62.41
N GLY A 323 10.19 23.42 -61.66
CA GLY A 323 10.38 24.88 -61.83
C GLY A 323 10.13 25.65 -60.51
N THR A 324 11.06 26.26 -59.75
CA THR A 324 12.23 27.16 -59.94
C THR A 324 11.93 28.67 -59.85
N ASN A 325 12.60 29.35 -58.89
CA ASN A 325 13.06 30.77 -58.92
C ASN A 325 11.99 31.90 -58.87
N SER A 326 11.92 32.73 -57.80
CA SER A 326 12.60 34.04 -57.58
C SER A 326 12.00 35.22 -58.40
N THR A 327 11.80 36.47 -57.94
CA THR A 327 12.74 37.43 -57.27
C THR A 327 12.02 38.65 -56.63
N GLY A 328 12.70 39.35 -55.69
CA GLY A 328 12.66 40.82 -55.45
C GLY A 328 11.33 41.56 -55.13
N SER A 329 11.29 42.90 -54.93
CA SER A 329 12.27 43.86 -54.35
C SER A 329 11.63 45.26 -54.15
N THR A 330 12.04 45.99 -53.10
CA THR A 330 12.09 47.49 -52.97
C THR A 330 10.84 48.40 -53.13
N ASN A 331 10.26 48.81 -51.99
CA ASN A 331 10.42 50.15 -51.33
C ASN A 331 9.84 51.49 -51.92
N SER A 332 9.09 52.24 -51.08
CA SER A 332 9.30 53.68 -50.69
C SER A 332 8.14 54.72 -50.83
N ARG A 333 8.27 55.82 -50.05
CA ARG A 333 7.66 57.20 -50.16
C ARG A 333 6.22 57.46 -49.63
N VAL A 334 5.83 58.66 -49.10
CA VAL A 334 6.53 59.88 -48.55
C VAL A 334 5.56 60.93 -47.90
N VAL A 335 6.06 61.91 -47.10
CA VAL A 335 5.45 63.26 -46.74
C VAL A 335 4.26 63.25 -45.71
N SER A 336 3.78 64.29 -44.98
CA SER A 336 4.04 65.74 -44.67
C SER A 336 3.00 66.22 -43.60
N GLN A 337 3.06 67.30 -42.75
CA GLN A 337 4.04 68.25 -42.16
C GLN A 337 3.33 69.15 -41.09
N ARG A 338 4.07 69.71 -40.09
CA ARG A 338 3.80 70.98 -39.31
C ARG A 338 2.51 71.05 -38.45
N ALA A 339 2.24 72.07 -37.60
CA ALA A 339 2.95 72.93 -36.60
C ALA A 339 1.83 73.80 -35.91
N THR A 340 1.90 74.48 -34.76
CA THR A 340 2.87 75.43 -34.14
C THR A 340 2.48 75.76 -32.67
N THR A 341 3.42 76.24 -31.82
CA THR A 341 3.29 77.27 -30.71
C THR A 341 2.04 77.33 -29.81
N LEU A 342 2.07 77.50 -28.48
CA LEU A 342 3.06 77.79 -27.40
C LEU A 342 2.36 77.38 -26.05
N ASP A 343 2.83 77.53 -24.80
CA ASP A 343 3.98 78.22 -24.16
C ASP A 343 4.39 77.46 -22.85
N GLY A 344 5.12 78.10 -21.90
CA GLY A 344 5.42 77.57 -20.56
C GLY A 344 5.29 78.62 -19.42
N PRO A 345 5.91 78.42 -18.22
CA PRO A 345 6.80 77.30 -17.86
C PRO A 345 6.70 76.75 -16.39
N ILE A 346 7.58 75.79 -16.07
CA ILE A 346 8.07 75.32 -14.73
C ILE A 346 7.30 74.22 -13.96
N ALA A 347 7.97 73.06 -13.89
CA ALA A 347 8.03 72.00 -12.85
C ALA A 347 6.76 71.22 -12.43
N GLY A 348 6.83 69.88 -12.55
CA GLY A 348 5.77 68.97 -12.08
C GLY A 348 6.06 67.45 -12.06
N THR A 349 7.25 66.98 -12.46
CA THR A 349 7.64 65.56 -12.55
C THR A 349 6.98 64.78 -13.71
N GLU A 350 7.66 63.74 -14.20
CA GLU A 350 7.36 63.07 -15.48
C GLU A 350 6.20 62.06 -15.41
N ILE A 351 5.41 61.99 -16.48
CA ILE A 351 4.45 60.92 -16.76
C ILE A 351 4.86 60.26 -18.08
N MET A 352 5.09 58.94 -18.09
CA MET A 352 5.26 58.20 -19.34
C MET A 352 3.91 58.05 -20.06
N PRO A 353 3.79 58.49 -21.34
CA PRO A 353 2.56 58.31 -22.10
C PRO A 353 2.43 56.87 -22.65
N ALA A 354 1.19 56.43 -22.87
CA ALA A 354 0.89 55.10 -23.38
C ALA A 354 1.17 54.96 -24.88
N ALA A 355 1.58 53.75 -25.30
CA ALA A 355 1.64 53.34 -26.70
C ALA A 355 0.71 52.14 -26.94
N GLN A 356 -0.09 52.24 -28.01
CA GLN A 356 -0.67 51.09 -28.71
C GLN A 356 0.43 50.53 -29.66
N THR A 357 0.50 49.26 -30.08
CA THR A 357 -0.40 48.09 -30.02
C THR A 357 0.38 46.81 -29.67
N ASP A 358 -0.31 45.73 -29.27
CA ASP A 358 -0.29 44.47 -30.03
C ASP A 358 -1.15 43.36 -29.41
N ALA A 359 -2.27 43.05 -30.07
CA ALA A 359 -3.17 41.96 -29.68
C ALA A 359 -2.68 40.58 -30.19
N ALA A 360 -1.42 40.23 -29.91
CA ALA A 360 -0.73 39.08 -30.54
C ALA A 360 0.13 38.20 -29.61
N ARG A 361 0.05 38.34 -28.27
CA ARG A 361 0.91 37.57 -27.32
C ARG A 361 0.24 37.16 -26.00
N ALA A 362 -0.91 36.47 -26.09
CA ALA A 362 -1.65 35.97 -24.92
C ALA A 362 -2.00 34.46 -25.02
N SER A 363 -1.01 33.59 -25.24
CA SER A 363 -1.21 32.12 -25.21
C SER A 363 0.08 31.33 -24.95
N SER A 364 0.56 31.34 -23.70
CA SER A 364 1.64 30.44 -23.24
C SER A 364 1.56 30.15 -21.74
N VAL A 365 0.34 30.04 -21.19
CA VAL A 365 0.13 29.38 -19.90
C VAL A 365 0.68 27.95 -20.04
N PRO A 366 1.68 27.52 -19.24
CA PRO A 366 2.16 26.14 -19.30
C PRO A 366 0.97 25.22 -19.04
N PRO A 367 0.80 24.11 -19.78
CA PRO A 367 -0.43 23.31 -19.72
C PRO A 367 -0.66 22.88 -18.29
N THR A 368 -1.66 23.50 -17.65
CA THR A 368 -2.07 23.15 -16.28
C THR A 368 -2.33 21.66 -16.30
N LEU A 369 -1.59 20.92 -15.47
CA LEU A 369 -1.75 19.48 -15.38
C LEU A 369 -3.20 19.22 -15.00
N VAL A 370 -4.02 18.86 -16.00
CA VAL A 370 -5.40 18.46 -15.80
C VAL A 370 -5.32 17.12 -15.10
N THR A 371 -5.21 17.18 -13.77
CA THR A 371 -5.23 16.05 -12.87
C THR A 371 -6.57 15.39 -13.07
N ARG A 372 -6.61 14.39 -13.97
CA ARG A 372 -7.81 13.59 -14.28
C ARG A 372 -8.45 13.27 -12.93
N PRO A 373 -9.69 13.72 -12.67
CA PRO A 373 -10.22 13.81 -11.32
C PRO A 373 -10.09 12.45 -10.65
N ARG A 374 -9.35 12.40 -9.53
CA ARG A 374 -9.04 11.16 -8.81
C ARG A 374 -10.39 10.49 -8.52
N THR A 375 -10.66 9.37 -9.19
CA THR A 375 -11.96 8.68 -9.13
C THR A 375 -12.35 8.52 -7.67
N GLN A 376 -13.44 9.18 -7.25
CA GLN A 376 -13.79 9.29 -5.83
C GLN A 376 -13.93 7.89 -5.22
N ARG A 377 -12.92 7.49 -4.46
CA ARG A 377 -12.95 6.22 -3.73
C ARG A 377 -13.68 6.47 -2.43
N PHE A 378 -14.92 6.02 -2.38
CA PHE A 378 -15.79 6.10 -1.20
C PHE A 378 -15.21 5.23 -0.07
N THR A 379 -14.27 5.78 0.71
CA THR A 379 -13.56 5.05 1.78
C THR A 379 -14.50 4.49 2.84
N TYR A 380 -15.65 5.13 3.08
CA TYR A 380 -16.69 4.59 3.97
C TYR A 380 -17.28 3.27 3.47
N ILE A 381 -17.36 3.03 2.15
CA ILE A 381 -17.83 1.77 1.57
C ILE A 381 -16.84 0.64 1.87
N ASP A 382 -15.53 0.90 1.73
CA ASP A 382 -14.52 -0.08 2.13
C ASP A 382 -14.64 -0.40 3.62
N GLY A 383 -14.85 0.61 4.49
CA GLY A 383 -15.06 0.41 5.93
C GLY A 383 -16.29 -0.46 6.26
N LEU A 384 -17.43 -0.21 5.60
CA LEU A 384 -18.65 -1.03 5.76
C LEU A 384 -18.46 -2.47 5.28
N ARG A 385 -17.75 -2.68 4.15
CA ARG A 385 -17.38 -4.01 3.67
C ARG A 385 -16.49 -4.76 4.67
N GLY A 386 -15.60 -4.06 5.36
CA GLY A 386 -14.73 -4.62 6.40
C GLY A 386 -15.51 -5.08 7.63
N LEU A 387 -16.43 -4.23 8.10
CA LEU A 387 -17.34 -4.56 9.19
C LEU A 387 -18.24 -5.75 8.83
N GLY A 388 -18.81 -5.77 7.62
CA GLY A 388 -19.66 -6.87 7.13
C GLY A 388 -18.93 -8.21 7.03
N ALA A 389 -17.72 -8.25 6.46
CA ALA A 389 -16.94 -9.49 6.35
C ALA A 389 -16.54 -10.04 7.74
N PHE A 390 -16.10 -9.16 8.63
CA PHE A 390 -15.72 -9.55 9.99
C PHE A 390 -16.94 -10.00 10.82
N GLY A 391 -18.09 -9.34 10.67
CA GLY A 391 -19.35 -9.73 11.30
C GLY A 391 -19.80 -11.14 10.89
N VAL A 392 -19.82 -11.44 9.60
CA VAL A 392 -20.21 -12.77 9.09
C VAL A 392 -19.22 -13.85 9.54
N MET A 393 -17.91 -13.56 9.54
CA MET A 393 -16.90 -14.49 10.09
C MET A 393 -17.14 -14.80 11.56
N MET A 394 -17.32 -13.77 12.39
CA MET A 394 -17.54 -13.95 13.82
C MET A 394 -18.88 -14.63 14.14
N PHE A 395 -19.91 -14.40 13.33
CA PHE A 395 -21.18 -15.14 13.40
C PHE A 395 -20.95 -16.65 13.19
N HIS A 396 -20.32 -17.05 12.08
CA HIS A 396 -20.03 -18.47 11.79
C HIS A 396 -19.05 -19.13 12.76
N PHE A 397 -18.17 -18.35 13.42
CA PHE A 397 -17.23 -18.88 14.41
C PHE A 397 -17.85 -19.01 15.79
N THR A 398 -18.56 -17.98 16.28
CA THR A 398 -19.17 -18.00 17.62
C THR A 398 -20.43 -18.87 17.67
N GLY A 399 -21.10 -19.11 16.54
CA GLY A 399 -22.17 -20.11 16.39
C GLY A 399 -21.68 -21.56 16.18
N HIS A 400 -20.39 -21.86 16.41
CA HIS A 400 -19.87 -23.23 16.38
C HIS A 400 -20.13 -23.95 17.71
N ARG A 401 -20.38 -25.27 17.67
CA ARG A 401 -20.73 -26.12 18.83
C ARG A 401 -19.82 -25.99 20.05
N LEU A 402 -18.53 -25.72 19.82
CA LEU A 402 -17.51 -25.37 20.83
C LEU A 402 -17.96 -24.25 21.81
N PHE A 403 -18.92 -23.42 21.41
CA PHE A 403 -19.46 -22.31 22.21
C PHE A 403 -20.90 -22.54 22.69
N GLU A 404 -21.53 -23.65 22.29
CA GLU A 404 -22.90 -24.02 22.68
C GLU A 404 -22.91 -24.82 23.98
N THR A 405 -23.98 -24.66 24.76
CA THR A 405 -24.29 -25.43 25.97
C THR A 405 -25.80 -25.66 26.04
N PRO A 406 -26.30 -26.57 26.90
CA PRO A 406 -27.75 -26.73 27.12
C PRO A 406 -28.47 -25.45 27.59
N GLU A 407 -27.74 -24.49 28.17
CA GLU A 407 -28.24 -23.19 28.63
C GLU A 407 -28.15 -22.08 27.54
N GLY A 408 -27.64 -22.43 26.35
CA GLY A 408 -27.35 -21.49 25.27
C GLY A 408 -25.86 -21.26 25.05
N ASN A 409 -25.51 -20.20 24.31
CA ASN A 409 -24.11 -19.92 23.94
C ASN A 409 -23.35 -19.23 25.09
N TRP A 410 -22.23 -19.82 25.54
CA TRP A 410 -21.48 -19.30 26.69
C TRP A 410 -20.65 -18.04 26.38
N LEU A 411 -20.47 -17.69 25.09
CA LEU A 411 -19.97 -16.37 24.67
C LEU A 411 -21.08 -15.30 24.70
N GLY A 412 -22.00 -15.33 25.67
CA GLY A 412 -23.14 -14.41 25.77
C GLY A 412 -22.78 -12.92 25.82
N PHE A 413 -21.54 -12.55 26.13
CA PHE A 413 -21.04 -11.17 26.01
C PHE A 413 -20.77 -10.73 24.55
N LEU A 414 -20.61 -11.67 23.62
CA LEU A 414 -20.50 -11.46 22.17
C LEU A 414 -21.84 -11.66 21.45
N ARG A 415 -22.95 -11.90 22.17
CA ARG A 415 -24.25 -12.30 21.60
C ARG A 415 -24.74 -11.44 20.43
N ILE A 416 -24.47 -10.12 20.44
CA ILE A 416 -24.77 -9.22 19.32
C ILE A 416 -24.15 -9.70 17.99
N VAL A 417 -22.93 -10.23 18.03
CA VAL A 417 -22.21 -10.72 16.85
C VAL A 417 -22.67 -12.15 16.50
N THR A 418 -22.95 -12.98 17.50
CA THR A 418 -23.47 -14.35 17.35
C THR A 418 -24.91 -14.39 16.79
N GLU A 419 -25.75 -13.40 17.11
CA GLU A 419 -27.15 -13.33 16.66
C GLU A 419 -27.36 -12.52 15.37
N TYR A 420 -26.49 -11.55 15.07
CA TYR A 420 -26.71 -10.55 14.02
C TYR A 420 -25.49 -10.28 13.10
N GLY A 421 -24.39 -11.03 13.20
CA GLY A 421 -23.25 -10.86 12.30
C GLY A 421 -23.56 -11.26 10.84
N ASP A 422 -24.57 -12.10 10.62
CA ASP A 422 -25.09 -12.47 9.28
C ASP A 422 -25.64 -11.27 8.49
N LEU A 423 -26.07 -10.21 9.19
CA LEU A 423 -26.54 -8.95 8.60
C LEU A 423 -25.48 -8.23 7.74
N GLY A 424 -24.22 -8.67 7.78
CA GLY A 424 -23.20 -8.28 6.80
C GLY A 424 -23.56 -8.63 5.36
N VAL A 425 -24.39 -9.66 5.10
CA VAL A 425 -24.81 -10.04 3.74
C VAL A 425 -25.69 -8.96 3.07
N PRO A 426 -26.78 -8.46 3.70
CA PRO A 426 -27.48 -7.24 3.27
C PRO A 426 -26.55 -6.05 2.99
N VAL A 427 -25.54 -5.83 3.85
CA VAL A 427 -24.57 -4.73 3.66
C VAL A 427 -23.81 -4.88 2.34
N PHE A 428 -23.37 -6.09 1.99
CA PHE A 428 -22.70 -6.35 0.71
C PHE A 428 -23.61 -6.12 -0.50
N PHE A 429 -24.85 -6.60 -0.48
CA PHE A 429 -25.76 -6.46 -1.62
C PHE A 429 -26.15 -4.99 -1.88
N VAL A 430 -26.46 -4.21 -0.84
CA VAL A 430 -26.72 -2.76 -0.96
C VAL A 430 -25.49 -2.03 -1.49
N ILE A 431 -24.29 -2.35 -0.98
CA ILE A 431 -23.03 -1.76 -1.47
C ILE A 431 -22.78 -2.09 -2.94
N SER A 432 -22.98 -3.34 -3.35
CA SER A 432 -22.76 -3.75 -4.73
C SER A 432 -23.75 -3.09 -5.68
N GLY A 433 -25.01 -2.88 -5.29
CA GLY A 433 -25.97 -2.08 -6.05
C GLY A 433 -25.48 -0.66 -6.31
N PHE A 434 -25.02 0.04 -5.26
CA PHE A 434 -24.50 1.41 -5.35
C PHE A 434 -23.25 1.49 -6.25
N VAL A 435 -22.30 0.56 -6.07
CA VAL A 435 -21.02 0.54 -6.82
C VAL A 435 -21.22 0.12 -8.28
N ILE A 436 -22.18 -0.76 -8.58
CA ILE A 436 -22.55 -1.13 -9.96
C ILE A 436 -23.20 0.05 -10.67
N ALA A 437 -24.18 0.71 -10.05
CA ALA A 437 -24.85 1.87 -10.63
C ALA A 437 -23.86 3.01 -10.90
N HIS A 438 -22.92 3.27 -9.97
CA HIS A 438 -21.79 4.18 -10.20
C HIS A 438 -20.90 3.76 -11.39
N SER A 439 -20.65 2.47 -11.57
CA SER A 439 -19.74 1.95 -12.60
C SER A 439 -20.35 1.86 -14.01
N VAL A 440 -21.68 1.86 -14.13
CA VAL A 440 -22.38 1.52 -15.38
C VAL A 440 -23.46 2.53 -15.76
N GLY A 441 -24.15 3.14 -14.80
CA GLY A 441 -25.43 3.82 -14.99
C GLY A 441 -25.43 5.09 -15.87
N ARG A 442 -24.28 5.51 -16.40
CA ARG A 442 -24.11 6.63 -17.35
C ARG A 442 -23.56 6.21 -18.72
N THR A 443 -23.42 4.91 -19.00
CA THR A 443 -22.86 4.39 -20.25
C THR A 443 -23.93 3.73 -21.12
N ALA A 444 -23.78 3.83 -22.44
CA ALA A 444 -24.63 3.11 -23.39
C ALA A 444 -24.31 1.60 -23.38
N VAL A 445 -25.32 0.76 -23.19
CA VAL A 445 -25.19 -0.69 -23.13
C VAL A 445 -25.22 -1.28 -24.53
N THR A 446 -24.04 -1.60 -25.07
CA THR A 446 -23.89 -2.42 -26.27
C THR A 446 -23.59 -3.89 -25.89
N PRO A 447 -23.77 -4.88 -26.80
CA PRO A 447 -23.35 -6.25 -26.56
C PRO A 447 -21.86 -6.38 -26.24
N SER A 448 -21.01 -5.59 -26.92
CA SER A 448 -19.58 -5.50 -26.62
C SER A 448 -19.31 -4.89 -25.25
N TYR A 449 -20.05 -3.87 -24.82
CA TYR A 449 -19.94 -3.32 -23.46
C TYR A 449 -20.34 -4.36 -22.41
N PHE A 450 -21.41 -5.12 -22.62
CA PHE A 450 -21.84 -6.21 -21.72
C PHE A 450 -20.77 -7.29 -21.59
N LEU A 451 -20.28 -7.85 -22.71
CA LEU A 451 -19.21 -8.87 -22.68
C LEU A 451 -17.95 -8.34 -22.00
N ASN A 452 -17.55 -7.09 -22.33
CA ASN A 452 -16.38 -6.47 -21.72
C ASN A 452 -16.60 -6.19 -20.22
N PHE A 453 -17.81 -5.86 -19.78
CA PHE A 453 -18.14 -5.74 -18.36
C PHE A 453 -18.04 -7.10 -17.66
N ALA A 454 -18.68 -8.15 -18.22
CA ALA A 454 -18.70 -9.49 -17.67
C ALA A 454 -17.29 -10.05 -17.49
N LEU A 455 -16.44 -9.99 -18.53
CA LEU A 455 -15.06 -10.44 -18.45
C LEU A 455 -14.23 -9.66 -17.40
N ARG A 456 -14.45 -8.35 -17.29
CA ARG A 456 -13.76 -7.52 -16.28
C ARG A 456 -14.25 -7.79 -14.84
N ARG A 457 -15.43 -8.40 -14.65
CA ARG A 457 -15.90 -8.92 -13.35
C ARG A 457 -15.37 -10.32 -13.09
N SER A 458 -15.48 -11.22 -14.06
CA SER A 458 -14.91 -12.57 -14.03
C SER A 458 -13.43 -12.56 -13.63
N ILE A 459 -12.57 -11.85 -14.37
CA ILE A 459 -11.13 -11.73 -14.07
C ILE A 459 -10.84 -11.24 -12.64
N ARG A 460 -11.75 -10.48 -12.03
CA ARG A 460 -11.60 -9.92 -10.67
C ARG A 460 -12.11 -10.85 -9.56
N LEU A 461 -13.21 -11.56 -9.79
CA LEU A 461 -13.92 -12.35 -8.78
C LEU A 461 -13.54 -13.84 -8.86
N ASP A 462 -13.47 -14.37 -10.07
CA ASP A 462 -13.38 -15.82 -10.28
C ASP A 462 -12.05 -16.42 -9.78
N PRO A 463 -10.85 -15.82 -9.96
CA PRO A 463 -9.61 -16.49 -9.53
C PRO A 463 -9.48 -16.68 -8.00
N PRO A 464 -9.83 -15.70 -7.14
CA PRO A 464 -9.95 -15.95 -5.70
C PRO A 464 -11.04 -16.97 -5.32
N TYR A 465 -12.18 -16.96 -6.02
CA TYR A 465 -13.30 -17.89 -5.79
C TYR A 465 -12.95 -19.34 -6.17
N TRP A 466 -12.29 -19.55 -7.32
CA TRP A 466 -11.78 -20.85 -7.75
C TRP A 466 -10.69 -21.38 -6.81
N LEU A 467 -9.83 -20.52 -6.26
CA LEU A 467 -8.88 -20.92 -5.23
C LEU A 467 -9.58 -21.33 -3.92
N ALA A 468 -10.67 -20.64 -3.54
CA ALA A 468 -11.48 -21.04 -2.39
C ALA A 468 -12.14 -22.42 -2.60
N ILE A 469 -12.75 -22.67 -3.78
CA ILE A 469 -13.29 -23.98 -4.16
C ILE A 469 -12.20 -25.06 -4.10
N ALA A 470 -11.03 -24.80 -4.71
CA ALA A 470 -9.92 -25.76 -4.75
C ALA A 470 -9.38 -26.08 -3.34
N MET A 471 -9.25 -25.07 -2.47
CA MET A 471 -8.77 -25.27 -1.10
C MET A 471 -9.79 -25.99 -0.22
N ALA A 472 -11.08 -25.66 -0.34
CA ALA A 472 -12.15 -26.39 0.34
C ALA A 472 -12.21 -27.87 -0.10
N SER A 473 -12.11 -28.12 -1.41
CA SER A 473 -12.08 -29.47 -1.98
C SER A 473 -10.86 -30.28 -1.51
N ALA A 474 -9.69 -29.64 -1.45
CA ALA A 474 -8.46 -30.25 -0.94
C ALA A 474 -8.54 -30.54 0.56
N LEU A 475 -9.08 -29.62 1.38
CA LEU A 475 -9.28 -29.83 2.81
C LEU A 475 -10.30 -30.93 3.10
N ALA A 476 -11.36 -31.06 2.29
CA ALA A 476 -12.26 -32.22 2.36
C ALA A 476 -11.54 -33.54 2.05
N TRP A 477 -10.75 -33.57 0.96
CA TRP A 477 -10.00 -34.75 0.51
C TRP A 477 -8.92 -35.21 1.51
N VAL A 478 -8.28 -34.26 2.20
CA VAL A 478 -7.33 -34.51 3.30
C VAL A 478 -8.08 -34.94 4.58
N GLY A 479 -9.13 -34.22 4.96
CA GLY A 479 -9.91 -34.49 6.17
C GLY A 479 -10.46 -35.90 6.23
N GLN A 480 -11.07 -36.38 5.14
CA GLN A 480 -11.57 -37.76 5.03
C GLN A 480 -10.48 -38.85 5.14
N ARG A 481 -9.20 -38.51 4.91
CA ARG A 481 -8.06 -39.46 5.01
C ARG A 481 -7.39 -39.44 6.37
N LEU A 482 -7.35 -38.28 7.03
CA LEU A 482 -6.61 -38.10 8.29
C LEU A 482 -7.51 -38.16 9.54
N VAL A 483 -8.82 -37.94 9.38
CA VAL A 483 -9.76 -37.81 10.50
C VAL A 483 -10.93 -38.79 10.31
N ALA A 484 -10.99 -39.81 11.18
CA ALA A 484 -12.14 -40.70 11.25
C ALA A 484 -13.41 -39.90 11.64
N GLY A 485 -14.52 -40.18 10.94
CA GLY A 485 -15.76 -39.42 11.11
C GLY A 485 -15.62 -37.94 10.74
N TYR A 486 -14.92 -37.62 9.64
CA TYR A 486 -14.90 -36.28 9.07
C TYR A 486 -16.14 -36.09 8.17
N GLY A 487 -17.08 -35.25 8.61
CA GLY A 487 -18.44 -35.20 8.06
C GLY A 487 -18.61 -34.45 6.73
N ASN A 488 -17.58 -33.81 6.19
CA ASN A 488 -17.69 -33.07 4.93
C ASN A 488 -17.35 -34.00 3.75
N GLU A 489 -18.23 -34.04 2.73
CA GLU A 489 -18.00 -34.79 1.51
C GLU A 489 -16.97 -34.12 0.58
N VAL A 490 -16.24 -34.93 -0.19
CA VAL A 490 -15.40 -34.42 -1.28
C VAL A 490 -16.29 -34.10 -2.49
N PRO A 491 -16.35 -32.85 -2.95
CA PRO A 491 -17.25 -32.48 -4.02
C PRO A 491 -16.89 -33.18 -5.34
N THR A 492 -17.91 -33.70 -6.02
CA THR A 492 -17.78 -34.35 -7.32
C THR A 492 -17.31 -33.36 -8.39
N ALA A 493 -16.67 -33.87 -9.46
CA ALA A 493 -16.22 -33.02 -10.57
C ALA A 493 -17.36 -32.20 -11.21
N SER A 494 -18.58 -32.76 -11.28
CA SER A 494 -19.77 -32.03 -11.72
C SER A 494 -20.22 -30.94 -10.75
N SER A 495 -20.18 -31.19 -9.43
CA SER A 495 -20.43 -30.15 -8.43
C SER A 495 -19.40 -29.02 -8.51
N VAL A 496 -18.11 -29.34 -8.67
CA VAL A 496 -17.04 -28.33 -8.84
C VAL A 496 -17.27 -27.48 -10.10
N VAL A 497 -17.62 -28.09 -11.23
CA VAL A 497 -17.97 -27.35 -12.47
C VAL A 497 -19.22 -26.48 -12.26
N ALA A 498 -20.25 -26.99 -11.58
CA ALA A 498 -21.47 -26.23 -11.29
C ALA A 498 -21.20 -25.02 -10.37
N HIS A 499 -20.24 -25.14 -9.44
CA HIS A 499 -19.77 -24.03 -8.60
C HIS A 499 -18.98 -23.00 -9.41
N ILE A 500 -18.03 -23.43 -10.26
CA ILE A 500 -17.26 -22.58 -11.17
C ILE A 500 -18.16 -21.75 -12.09
N LEU A 501 -19.27 -22.33 -12.54
CA LEU A 501 -20.27 -21.70 -13.41
C LEU A 501 -21.37 -20.92 -12.65
N TYR A 502 -21.32 -20.87 -11.32
CA TYR A 502 -22.34 -20.23 -10.46
C TYR A 502 -23.78 -20.79 -10.61
N VAL A 503 -23.93 -22.05 -11.04
CA VAL A 503 -25.24 -22.71 -11.24
C VAL A 503 -25.54 -23.83 -10.25
N TYR A 504 -24.64 -24.10 -9.30
CA TYR A 504 -24.77 -25.22 -8.36
C TYR A 504 -26.14 -25.36 -7.66
N PRO A 505 -26.84 -24.30 -7.20
CA PRO A 505 -28.13 -24.45 -6.52
C PRO A 505 -29.29 -24.71 -7.51
N LEU A 506 -29.13 -24.30 -8.78
CA LEU A 506 -30.10 -24.56 -9.85
C LEU A 506 -30.03 -26.01 -10.33
N LEU A 507 -28.88 -26.66 -10.15
CA LEU A 507 -28.66 -28.08 -10.45
C LEU A 507 -28.87 -28.99 -9.22
N GLY A 508 -29.32 -28.43 -8.09
CA GLY A 508 -29.60 -29.18 -6.87
C GLY A 508 -28.37 -29.68 -6.10
N TYR A 509 -27.18 -29.15 -6.38
CA TYR A 509 -25.98 -29.45 -5.58
C TYR A 509 -25.98 -28.64 -4.27
N GLU A 510 -25.47 -29.26 -3.21
CA GLU A 510 -25.15 -28.55 -1.97
C GLU A 510 -23.95 -27.61 -2.14
N ALA A 511 -23.82 -26.62 -1.26
CA ALA A 511 -22.74 -25.64 -1.32
C ALA A 511 -21.43 -26.21 -0.75
N ILE A 512 -20.34 -26.15 -1.51
CA ILE A 512 -18.98 -26.49 -1.05
C ILE A 512 -18.55 -25.63 0.16
N GLU A 513 -19.09 -24.42 0.25
CA GLU A 513 -18.91 -23.48 1.35
C GLU A 513 -20.23 -22.68 1.48
N PRO A 514 -20.91 -22.69 2.64
CA PRO A 514 -22.24 -22.07 2.84
C PRO A 514 -22.37 -20.59 2.46
N VAL A 515 -21.28 -19.83 2.31
CA VAL A 515 -21.36 -18.43 1.84
C VAL A 515 -21.35 -18.25 0.31
N PHE A 516 -21.12 -19.31 -0.48
CA PHE A 516 -20.98 -19.20 -1.95
C PHE A 516 -22.27 -18.77 -2.68
N TRP A 517 -23.45 -18.97 -2.10
CA TRP A 517 -24.72 -18.54 -2.72
C TRP A 517 -24.81 -17.03 -2.92
N THR A 518 -24.11 -16.23 -2.10
CA THR A 518 -24.14 -14.76 -2.26
C THR A 518 -23.42 -14.31 -3.54
N LEU A 519 -22.42 -15.06 -4.02
CA LEU A 519 -21.79 -14.82 -5.32
C LEU A 519 -22.71 -15.23 -6.47
N VAL A 520 -23.43 -16.35 -6.33
CA VAL A 520 -24.44 -16.80 -7.31
C VAL A 520 -25.51 -15.72 -7.51
N HIS A 521 -25.97 -15.10 -6.43
CA HIS A 521 -26.89 -13.96 -6.49
C HIS A 521 -26.23 -12.70 -7.04
N GLU A 522 -24.99 -12.38 -6.65
CA GLU A 522 -24.28 -11.18 -7.13
C GLU A 522 -24.01 -11.22 -8.66
N VAL A 523 -23.67 -12.39 -9.22
CA VAL A 523 -23.55 -12.57 -10.68
C VAL A 523 -24.88 -12.33 -11.38
N GLN A 524 -25.99 -12.89 -10.86
CA GLN A 524 -27.33 -12.62 -11.41
C GLN A 524 -27.71 -11.15 -11.29
N PHE A 525 -27.40 -10.48 -10.18
CA PHE A 525 -27.66 -9.06 -10.00
C PHE A 525 -27.02 -8.23 -11.11
N TYR A 526 -25.77 -8.54 -11.45
CA TYR A 526 -25.02 -7.83 -12.49
C TYR A 526 -25.61 -8.07 -13.88
N VAL A 527 -25.96 -9.33 -14.21
CA VAL A 527 -26.56 -9.68 -15.51
C VAL A 527 -27.92 -9.00 -15.66
N LEU A 528 -28.81 -9.16 -14.68
CA LEU A 528 -30.15 -8.59 -14.72
C LEU A 528 -30.12 -7.05 -14.75
N TYR A 529 -29.21 -6.40 -14.01
CA TYR A 529 -29.02 -4.95 -14.07
C TYR A 529 -28.68 -4.46 -15.49
N ILE A 530 -27.73 -5.11 -16.18
CA ILE A 530 -27.30 -4.65 -17.51
C ILE A 530 -28.34 -4.98 -18.59
N VAL A 531 -29.02 -6.13 -18.50
CA VAL A 531 -30.12 -6.48 -19.41
C VAL A 531 -31.27 -5.48 -19.28
N VAL A 532 -31.71 -5.17 -18.06
CA VAL A 532 -32.77 -4.18 -17.80
C VAL A 532 -32.36 -2.78 -18.27
N LEU A 533 -31.13 -2.35 -17.97
CA LEU A 533 -30.63 -1.04 -18.43
C LEU A 533 -30.55 -0.95 -19.95
N GLY A 534 -30.05 -1.99 -20.64
CA GLY A 534 -29.94 -2.02 -22.09
C GLY A 534 -31.29 -2.02 -22.81
N ALA A 535 -32.27 -2.77 -22.29
CA ALA A 535 -33.64 -2.73 -22.78
C ALA A 535 -34.24 -1.31 -22.65
N LEU A 536 -34.11 -0.69 -21.48
CA LEU A 536 -34.63 0.66 -21.22
C LEU A 536 -34.00 1.74 -22.09
N GLN A 537 -32.69 1.65 -22.35
CA GLN A 537 -31.99 2.55 -23.26
C GLN A 537 -32.50 2.40 -24.71
N ARG A 538 -32.79 1.18 -25.15
CA ARG A 538 -33.34 0.89 -26.49
C ARG A 538 -34.75 1.47 -26.69
N PHE A 539 -35.60 1.45 -25.66
CA PHE A 539 -36.95 2.04 -25.74
C PHE A 539 -36.99 3.56 -25.51
N SER A 540 -36.09 4.10 -24.67
CA SER A 540 -36.20 5.50 -24.20
C SER A 540 -35.41 6.52 -25.03
N GLY A 541 -34.42 6.08 -25.82
CA GLY A 541 -33.52 6.95 -26.60
C GLY A 541 -32.59 7.87 -25.78
N LYS A 542 -32.82 8.00 -24.46
CA LYS A 542 -32.04 8.80 -23.51
C LYS A 542 -31.56 7.91 -22.36
N PRO A 543 -30.31 8.03 -21.89
CA PRO A 543 -29.66 6.95 -21.13
C PRO A 543 -30.04 6.81 -19.64
N LEU A 544 -30.80 7.75 -19.05
CA LEU A 544 -30.79 7.97 -17.59
C LEU A 544 -32.13 8.00 -16.84
N PRO A 545 -33.16 8.81 -17.17
CA PRO A 545 -34.31 8.97 -16.27
C PRO A 545 -35.22 7.73 -16.15
N PRO A 546 -35.73 7.11 -17.24
CA PRO A 546 -36.64 5.96 -17.14
C PRO A 546 -35.99 4.70 -16.54
N ALA A 547 -34.65 4.61 -16.62
CA ALA A 547 -33.87 3.49 -16.10
C ALA A 547 -34.09 3.27 -14.60
N ALA A 548 -34.17 4.37 -13.82
CA ALA A 548 -34.46 4.31 -12.40
C ALA A 548 -35.88 3.77 -12.13
N TYR A 549 -36.90 4.25 -12.85
CA TYR A 549 -38.30 3.89 -12.55
C TYR A 549 -38.61 2.41 -12.75
N LEU A 550 -38.13 1.75 -13.81
CA LEU A 550 -38.35 0.30 -13.93
C LEU A 550 -37.55 -0.48 -12.87
N PHE A 551 -36.36 -0.01 -12.48
CA PHE A 551 -35.61 -0.59 -11.36
C PHE A 551 -36.35 -0.45 -10.01
N MET A 552 -37.02 0.67 -9.81
CA MET A 552 -37.83 0.98 -8.63
C MET A 552 -39.11 0.15 -8.61
N THR A 553 -39.75 -0.09 -9.76
CA THR A 553 -40.85 -1.05 -9.89
C THR A 553 -40.38 -2.49 -9.63
N LEU A 554 -39.20 -2.90 -10.14
CA LEU A 554 -38.65 -4.23 -9.90
C LEU A 554 -38.21 -4.43 -8.43
N ALA A 555 -37.75 -3.38 -7.76
CA ALA A 555 -37.53 -3.40 -6.31
C ALA A 555 -38.85 -3.66 -5.57
N ALA A 556 -39.91 -2.95 -5.93
CA ALA A 556 -41.25 -3.14 -5.37
C ALA A 556 -41.81 -4.54 -5.66
N THR A 557 -41.72 -5.06 -6.89
CA THR A 557 -42.22 -6.42 -7.21
C THR A 557 -41.38 -7.52 -6.56
N SER A 558 -40.07 -7.35 -6.38
CA SER A 558 -39.26 -8.26 -5.54
C SER A 558 -39.61 -8.17 -4.05
N SER A 559 -40.11 -7.04 -3.59
CA SER A 559 -40.64 -6.89 -2.22
C SER A 559 -42.04 -7.52 -2.08
N LEU A 560 -42.80 -7.56 -3.18
CA LEU A 560 -44.01 -8.37 -3.35
C LEU A 560 -43.72 -9.85 -3.66
N SER A 561 -42.46 -10.31 -3.73
CA SER A 561 -42.21 -11.77 -3.90
C SER A 561 -42.58 -12.58 -2.65
N ALA A 562 -42.88 -11.91 -1.53
CA ALA A 562 -43.59 -12.49 -0.39
C ALA A 562 -45.03 -12.91 -0.71
N LEU A 563 -45.59 -12.48 -1.85
CA LEU A 563 -46.90 -12.91 -2.38
C LEU A 563 -46.78 -13.93 -3.52
N THR A 564 -45.58 -14.22 -4.02
CA THR A 564 -45.37 -15.21 -5.09
C THR A 564 -45.06 -16.59 -4.51
N LEU A 565 -45.98 -17.53 -4.68
CA LEU A 565 -45.96 -18.92 -4.18
C LEU A 565 -44.84 -19.82 -4.75
N VAL A 566 -43.78 -19.26 -5.32
CA VAL A 566 -42.71 -20.00 -6.01
C VAL A 566 -41.35 -19.41 -5.66
N GLN A 567 -40.70 -19.98 -4.64
CA GLN A 567 -39.25 -19.81 -4.44
C GLN A 567 -38.52 -20.85 -5.29
N VAL A 568 -37.70 -20.40 -6.24
CA VAL A 568 -36.81 -21.27 -7.03
C VAL A 568 -35.42 -21.19 -6.41
N ASN A 569 -34.88 -22.33 -5.97
CA ASN A 569 -33.55 -22.41 -5.37
C ASN A 569 -32.49 -21.78 -6.29
N GLY A 570 -31.64 -20.94 -5.70
CA GLY A 570 -30.58 -20.23 -6.42
C GLY A 570 -31.01 -18.98 -7.19
N LEU A 571 -32.30 -18.67 -7.38
CA LEU A 571 -32.70 -17.43 -8.05
C LEU A 571 -32.71 -16.22 -7.09
N CYS A 572 -31.97 -15.18 -7.47
CA CYS A 572 -31.71 -14.00 -6.65
C CYS A 572 -32.93 -13.09 -6.36
N LEU A 573 -34.10 -13.40 -6.93
CA LEU A 573 -35.32 -12.56 -6.89
C LEU A 573 -35.68 -12.12 -5.46
N HIS A 574 -35.67 -13.04 -4.51
CA HIS A 574 -35.98 -12.80 -3.09
C HIS A 574 -34.93 -11.95 -2.34
N THR A 575 -33.80 -11.61 -2.98
CA THR A 575 -32.75 -10.71 -2.47
C THR A 575 -32.56 -9.44 -3.30
N TRP A 576 -33.26 -9.31 -4.43
CA TRP A 576 -33.11 -8.22 -5.40
C TRP A 576 -33.35 -6.83 -4.79
N TYR A 577 -34.30 -6.70 -3.85
CA TYR A 577 -34.59 -5.43 -3.18
C TYR A 577 -33.35 -4.82 -2.50
N MET A 578 -32.45 -5.64 -1.94
CA MET A 578 -31.23 -5.14 -1.29
C MET A 578 -30.30 -4.46 -2.30
N PHE A 579 -30.07 -5.11 -3.43
CA PHE A 579 -29.28 -4.56 -4.53
C PHE A 579 -29.95 -3.31 -5.12
N ALA A 580 -31.27 -3.35 -5.34
CA ALA A 580 -32.01 -2.23 -5.91
C ALA A 580 -32.09 -1.00 -4.98
N LEU A 581 -32.12 -1.18 -3.66
CA LEU A 581 -31.95 -0.09 -2.69
C LEU A 581 -30.58 0.60 -2.86
N GLY A 582 -29.51 -0.17 -3.06
CA GLY A 582 -28.18 0.34 -3.38
C GLY A 582 -28.13 1.18 -4.66
N VAL A 583 -28.72 0.66 -5.73
CA VAL A 583 -28.88 1.36 -7.02
C VAL A 583 -29.65 2.68 -6.82
N THR A 584 -30.72 2.65 -6.03
CA THR A 584 -31.55 3.82 -5.73
C THR A 584 -30.77 4.91 -4.98
N ALA A 585 -30.01 4.54 -3.95
CA ALA A 585 -29.18 5.48 -3.20
C ALA A 585 -28.11 6.17 -4.09
N TYR A 586 -27.56 5.47 -5.09
CA TYR A 586 -26.65 6.08 -6.06
C TYR A 586 -27.36 7.10 -6.97
N TYR A 587 -28.54 6.77 -7.50
CA TYR A 587 -29.28 7.70 -8.36
C TYR A 587 -29.82 8.91 -7.58
N TRP A 588 -30.13 8.76 -6.30
CA TRP A 588 -30.45 9.89 -5.41
C TRP A 588 -29.21 10.75 -5.10
N HIS A 589 -28.07 10.14 -4.74
CA HIS A 589 -26.80 10.85 -4.51
C HIS A 589 -26.31 11.62 -5.74
N THR A 590 -26.61 11.13 -6.95
CA THR A 590 -26.29 11.82 -8.22
C THR A 590 -27.40 12.73 -8.74
N SER A 591 -28.41 13.03 -7.90
CA SER A 591 -29.56 13.91 -8.19
C SER A 591 -30.40 13.51 -9.42
N ALA A 592 -30.32 12.25 -9.86
CA ALA A 592 -31.10 11.72 -10.98
C ALA A 592 -32.54 11.38 -10.58
N ILE A 593 -32.79 11.15 -9.28
CA ILE A 593 -34.12 11.05 -8.67
C ILE A 593 -34.26 12.02 -7.49
N LYS A 594 -35.48 12.52 -7.25
CA LYS A 594 -35.78 13.50 -6.18
C LYS A 594 -35.93 12.80 -4.82
N THR A 595 -35.70 13.51 -3.72
CA THR A 595 -35.83 12.97 -2.36
C THR A 595 -37.21 12.37 -2.06
N GLY A 596 -38.30 12.96 -2.54
CA GLY A 596 -39.64 12.36 -2.40
C GLY A 596 -39.77 10.99 -3.08
N GLN A 597 -39.02 10.74 -4.16
CA GLN A 597 -39.00 9.45 -4.84
C GLN A 597 -38.19 8.43 -4.03
N MET A 598 -37.01 8.82 -3.52
CA MET A 598 -36.23 8.03 -2.56
C MET A 598 -37.08 7.59 -1.35
N VAL A 599 -37.86 8.51 -0.76
CA VAL A 599 -38.77 8.23 0.35
C VAL A 599 -39.85 7.22 -0.02
N VAL A 600 -40.49 7.33 -1.21
CA VAL A 600 -41.47 6.34 -1.68
C VAL A 600 -40.85 4.95 -1.84
N ILE A 601 -39.64 4.86 -2.40
CA ILE A 601 -38.97 3.57 -2.67
C ILE A 601 -38.56 2.87 -1.37
N VAL A 602 -37.94 3.61 -0.44
CA VAL A 602 -37.61 3.10 0.90
C VAL A 602 -38.89 2.76 1.67
N GLY A 603 -39.95 3.56 1.52
CA GLY A 603 -41.26 3.33 2.11
C GLY A 603 -41.96 2.06 1.60
N LEU A 604 -41.83 1.72 0.31
CA LEU A 604 -42.38 0.47 -0.24
C LEU A 604 -41.66 -0.77 0.31
N VAL A 605 -40.33 -0.72 0.46
CA VAL A 605 -39.57 -1.84 1.08
C VAL A 605 -39.85 -1.92 2.58
N ALA A 606 -40.02 -0.78 3.27
CA ALA A 606 -40.44 -0.75 4.68
C ALA A 606 -41.89 -1.25 4.88
N LEU A 607 -42.79 -0.98 3.95
CA LEU A 607 -44.15 -1.53 3.95
C LEU A 607 -44.12 -3.06 3.75
N ALA A 608 -43.29 -3.56 2.84
CA ALA A 608 -43.08 -5.01 2.64
C ALA A 608 -42.36 -5.71 3.81
N PHE A 609 -41.76 -4.96 4.74
CA PHE A 609 -41.26 -5.47 6.02
C PHE A 609 -42.40 -5.64 7.05
N LEU A 610 -43.50 -4.88 6.96
CA LEU A 610 -44.66 -5.05 7.86
C LEU A 610 -45.44 -6.34 7.59
N PHE A 611 -45.46 -6.83 6.34
CA PHE A 611 -46.14 -8.08 5.97
C PHE A 611 -45.32 -9.34 6.27
N GLU A 612 -43.99 -9.24 6.28
CA GLU A 612 -43.07 -10.34 6.56
C GLU A 612 -41.78 -9.74 7.16
N PRO A 613 -41.71 -9.58 8.50
CA PRO A 613 -40.61 -8.90 9.17
C PRO A 613 -39.38 -9.81 9.28
N THR A 614 -38.36 -9.56 8.46
CA THR A 614 -37.08 -10.29 8.51
C THR A 614 -35.91 -9.38 8.87
N ARG A 615 -34.94 -9.89 9.65
CA ARG A 615 -33.75 -9.12 10.04
C ARG A 615 -32.91 -8.64 8.84
N TYR A 616 -32.98 -9.36 7.72
CA TYR A 616 -32.35 -8.99 6.45
C TYR A 616 -32.98 -7.74 5.80
N LYS A 617 -34.31 -7.62 5.78
CA LYS A 617 -35.00 -6.40 5.31
C LYS A 617 -34.63 -5.19 6.17
N ALA A 618 -34.65 -5.34 7.49
CA ALA A 618 -34.26 -4.28 8.42
C ALA A 618 -32.80 -3.83 8.20
N ALA A 619 -31.85 -4.77 8.06
CA ALA A 619 -30.45 -4.46 7.79
C ALA A 619 -30.23 -3.77 6.43
N ALA A 620 -30.97 -4.16 5.39
CA ALA A 620 -30.92 -3.50 4.08
C ALA A 620 -31.42 -2.04 4.17
N LEU A 621 -32.50 -1.79 4.92
CA LEU A 621 -33.03 -0.44 5.20
C LEU A 621 -32.04 0.41 6.02
N VAL A 622 -31.45 -0.12 7.08
CA VAL A 622 -30.41 0.57 7.87
C VAL A 622 -29.17 0.87 7.01
N THR A 623 -28.77 -0.06 6.14
CA THR A 623 -27.62 0.14 5.24
C THR A 623 -27.89 1.22 4.21
N VAL A 624 -29.03 1.20 3.52
CA VAL A 624 -29.32 2.20 2.48
C VAL A 624 -29.46 3.60 3.08
N MET A 625 -30.05 3.73 4.26
CA MET A 625 -30.11 5.00 4.99
C MET A 625 -28.72 5.46 5.43
N SER A 626 -27.86 4.55 5.91
CA SER A 626 -26.48 4.85 6.29
C SER A 626 -25.63 5.30 5.10
N VAL A 627 -25.77 4.64 3.93
CA VAL A 627 -25.12 5.03 2.67
C VAL A 627 -25.63 6.40 2.20
N ALA A 628 -26.95 6.63 2.21
CA ALA A 628 -27.55 7.90 1.82
C ALA A 628 -27.10 9.07 2.71
N VAL A 629 -27.17 8.92 4.04
CA VAL A 629 -26.72 9.94 5.01
C VAL A 629 -25.22 10.20 4.85
N THR A 630 -24.38 9.18 4.69
CA THR A 630 -22.94 9.37 4.49
C THR A 630 -22.64 10.08 3.17
N ALA A 631 -23.39 9.77 2.10
CA ALA A 631 -23.21 10.34 0.77
C ALA A 631 -23.76 11.78 0.62
N ALA A 632 -24.69 12.20 1.49
CA ALA A 632 -25.27 13.55 1.47
C ALA A 632 -24.69 14.49 2.52
N ALA A 633 -24.42 14.01 3.75
CA ALA A 633 -23.94 14.84 4.86
C ALA A 633 -22.43 14.71 5.15
N GLY A 634 -21.74 13.70 4.61
CA GLY A 634 -20.36 13.36 4.96
C GLY A 634 -20.16 12.82 6.40
N GLY A 635 -21.18 12.97 7.24
CA GLY A 635 -21.22 12.68 8.68
C GLY A 635 -21.38 11.21 9.07
N LEU A 636 -20.58 10.33 8.49
CA LEU A 636 -20.29 8.99 9.09
C LEU A 636 -18.84 8.53 8.82
N THR A 637 -18.01 9.40 8.26
CA THR A 637 -16.74 9.00 7.64
C THR A 637 -15.60 8.80 8.62
N SER A 638 -15.63 9.35 9.83
CA SER A 638 -14.52 9.27 10.81
C SER A 638 -14.29 7.84 11.32
N LEU A 639 -15.34 7.21 11.87
CA LEU A 639 -15.31 5.83 12.38
C LEU A 639 -14.97 4.83 11.25
N LEU A 640 -15.64 4.92 10.11
CA LEU A 640 -15.43 4.01 8.98
C LEU A 640 -14.06 4.20 8.30
N ARG A 641 -13.38 5.35 8.49
CA ARG A 641 -11.97 5.58 8.10
C ARG A 641 -10.94 4.95 9.05
N ASN A 642 -11.34 4.29 10.14
CA ASN A 642 -10.41 3.60 11.03
C ASN A 642 -9.53 2.61 10.23
N ARG A 643 -8.20 2.67 10.43
CA ARG A 643 -7.21 1.84 9.72
C ARG A 643 -7.54 0.34 9.78
N ILE A 644 -8.13 -0.15 10.87
CA ILE A 644 -8.53 -1.55 11.03
C ILE A 644 -9.69 -1.89 10.10
N LEU A 645 -10.76 -1.07 10.08
CA LEU A 645 -11.91 -1.26 9.17
C LEU A 645 -11.51 -1.06 7.71
N GLN A 646 -10.58 -0.15 7.41
CA GLN A 646 -10.01 0.01 6.07
C GLN A 646 -9.15 -1.20 5.65
N PHE A 647 -8.43 -1.82 6.57
CA PHE A 647 -7.66 -3.05 6.32
C PHE A 647 -8.58 -4.25 6.08
N LEU A 648 -9.51 -4.52 7.00
CA LEU A 648 -10.54 -5.56 6.87
C LEU A 648 -11.38 -5.35 5.60
N GLY A 649 -11.74 -4.10 5.32
CA GLY A 649 -12.45 -3.70 4.10
C GLY A 649 -11.68 -3.94 2.82
N ALA A 650 -10.36 -3.75 2.87
CA ALA A 650 -9.49 -4.03 1.75
C ALA A 650 -9.28 -5.54 1.53
N ILE A 651 -9.24 -6.38 2.57
CA ILE A 651 -9.20 -7.86 2.45
C ILE A 651 -10.60 -8.50 2.36
N SER A 652 -11.69 -7.72 2.36
CA SER A 652 -13.03 -8.23 2.72
C SER A 652 -13.53 -9.37 1.84
N TYR A 653 -13.16 -9.38 0.56
CA TYR A 653 -13.59 -10.41 -0.39
C TYR A 653 -12.85 -11.73 -0.12
N SER A 654 -11.53 -11.65 -0.02
CA SER A 654 -10.69 -12.80 0.34
C SER A 654 -10.99 -13.34 1.76
N LEU A 655 -11.39 -12.48 2.70
CA LEU A 655 -11.82 -12.90 4.06
C LEU A 655 -13.17 -13.60 4.02
N TYR A 656 -14.14 -13.03 3.29
CA TYR A 656 -15.45 -13.62 3.12
C TYR A 656 -15.38 -15.01 2.47
N LEU A 657 -14.52 -15.20 1.46
CA LEU A 657 -14.35 -16.50 0.79
C LEU A 657 -13.66 -17.60 1.62
N LEU A 658 -12.77 -17.25 2.57
CA LEU A 658 -11.88 -18.23 3.21
C LEU A 658 -12.16 -18.49 4.69
N HIS A 659 -13.08 -17.75 5.33
CA HIS A 659 -13.28 -17.88 6.77
C HIS A 659 -13.90 -19.23 7.17
N GLY A 660 -14.93 -19.72 6.50
CA GLY A 660 -15.50 -21.05 6.76
C GLY A 660 -14.48 -22.16 6.48
N VAL A 661 -14.04 -22.23 5.22
CA VAL A 661 -12.98 -23.10 4.66
C VAL A 661 -11.80 -23.34 5.60
N LEU A 662 -11.31 -22.32 6.31
CA LEU A 662 -10.16 -22.43 7.21
C LEU A 662 -10.55 -22.48 8.70
N GLY A 663 -11.58 -21.73 9.09
CA GLY A 663 -11.93 -21.51 10.50
C GLY A 663 -12.70 -22.67 11.11
N TRP A 664 -13.67 -23.26 10.40
CA TRP A 664 -14.40 -24.41 10.95
C TRP A 664 -13.49 -25.62 11.19
N PRO A 665 -12.58 -26.04 10.28
CA PRO A 665 -11.62 -27.11 10.60
C PRO A 665 -10.80 -26.84 11.87
N ILE A 666 -10.40 -25.59 12.12
CA ILE A 666 -9.67 -25.19 13.35
C ILE A 666 -10.59 -25.31 14.58
N LEU A 667 -11.83 -24.84 14.50
CA LEU A 667 -12.79 -24.88 15.60
C LEU A 667 -13.28 -26.30 15.90
N SER A 668 -13.45 -27.17 14.90
CA SER A 668 -13.82 -28.58 15.07
C SER A 668 -12.65 -29.45 15.57
N ILE A 669 -11.39 -29.04 15.32
CA ILE A 669 -10.23 -29.60 16.04
C ILE A 669 -10.28 -29.17 17.51
N GLY A 670 -10.56 -27.89 17.79
CA GLY A 670 -10.75 -27.39 19.15
C GLY A 670 -11.85 -28.12 19.93
N GLU A 671 -13.01 -28.35 19.31
CA GLU A 671 -14.11 -29.15 19.87
C GLU A 671 -13.68 -30.58 20.25
N ARG A 672 -12.89 -31.25 19.39
CA ARG A 672 -12.43 -32.63 19.63
C ARG A 672 -11.29 -32.74 20.66
N VAL A 673 -10.48 -31.70 20.84
CA VAL A 673 -9.26 -31.72 21.67
C VAL A 673 -9.41 -30.95 22.98
N SER A 674 -10.40 -30.06 23.08
CA SER A 674 -10.52 -29.07 24.15
C SER A 674 -11.96 -28.95 24.69
N ALA A 675 -12.73 -30.03 24.61
CA ALA A 675 -14.01 -30.14 25.31
C ALA A 675 -13.82 -29.76 26.80
N ASP A 676 -14.80 -29.02 27.33
CA ASP A 676 -14.88 -28.46 28.68
C ASP A 676 -13.85 -27.36 29.07
N ASP A 677 -12.74 -27.15 28.34
CA ASP A 677 -11.83 -26.01 28.59
C ASP A 677 -12.23 -24.74 27.81
N ARG A 678 -12.94 -23.83 28.49
CA ARG A 678 -13.32 -22.52 27.95
C ARG A 678 -12.14 -21.61 27.59
N ALA A 679 -11.01 -21.68 28.29
CA ALA A 679 -9.84 -20.86 27.98
C ALA A 679 -9.16 -21.34 26.69
N MET A 680 -9.03 -22.67 26.54
CA MET A 680 -8.54 -23.28 25.31
C MET A 680 -9.50 -23.05 24.13
N ALA A 681 -10.82 -23.09 24.35
CA ALA A 681 -11.82 -22.74 23.34
C ALA A 681 -11.67 -21.28 22.83
N VAL A 682 -11.34 -20.31 23.70
CA VAL A 682 -10.97 -18.95 23.26
C VAL A 682 -9.67 -18.95 22.47
N ALA A 683 -8.68 -19.76 22.83
CA ALA A 683 -7.43 -19.87 22.07
C ALA A 683 -7.67 -20.41 20.63
N TRP A 684 -8.55 -21.40 20.47
CA TRP A 684 -8.98 -21.90 19.15
C TRP A 684 -9.75 -20.84 18.34
N LEU A 685 -10.62 -20.06 18.99
CA LEU A 685 -11.30 -18.92 18.35
C LEU A 685 -10.31 -17.87 17.83
N VAL A 686 -9.33 -17.48 18.67
CA VAL A 686 -8.28 -16.54 18.28
C VAL A 686 -7.43 -17.10 17.14
N LEU A 687 -7.08 -18.39 17.19
CA LEU A 687 -6.33 -19.05 16.11
C LEU A 687 -7.10 -19.05 14.79
N ALA A 688 -8.40 -19.38 14.80
CA ALA A 688 -9.24 -19.35 13.61
C ALA A 688 -9.30 -17.93 13.00
N ILE A 689 -9.56 -16.91 13.82
CA ILE A 689 -9.57 -15.50 13.40
C ILE A 689 -8.22 -15.08 12.78
N VAL A 690 -7.10 -15.42 13.43
CA VAL A 690 -5.75 -15.08 12.95
C VAL A 690 -5.45 -15.79 11.62
N VAL A 691 -5.70 -17.08 11.50
CA VAL A 691 -5.45 -17.85 10.28
C VAL A 691 -6.30 -17.32 9.12
N SER A 692 -7.61 -17.08 9.33
CA SER A 692 -8.48 -16.54 8.28
C SER A 692 -8.04 -15.13 7.84
N ILE A 693 -7.65 -14.24 8.75
CA ILE A 693 -7.15 -12.90 8.40
C ILE A 693 -5.80 -12.95 7.67
N VAL A 694 -4.87 -13.82 8.09
CA VAL A 694 -3.57 -14.02 7.43
C VAL A 694 -3.76 -14.59 6.03
N MET A 695 -4.51 -15.68 5.88
CA MET A 695 -4.75 -16.32 4.59
C MET A 695 -5.56 -15.44 3.63
N ALA A 696 -6.53 -14.67 4.12
CA ALA A 696 -7.22 -13.66 3.32
C ALA A 696 -6.27 -12.53 2.86
N SER A 697 -5.31 -12.13 3.68
CA SER A 697 -4.29 -11.15 3.30
C SER A 697 -3.35 -11.71 2.23
N LEU A 698 -2.92 -12.96 2.36
CA LEU A 698 -2.09 -13.67 1.38
C LEU A 698 -2.84 -13.87 0.06
N MET A 699 -4.05 -14.42 0.06
CA MET A 699 -4.86 -14.57 -1.18
C MET A 699 -5.10 -13.22 -1.84
N ARG A 700 -5.31 -12.16 -1.07
CA ARG A 700 -5.43 -10.81 -1.64
C ARG A 700 -4.13 -10.33 -2.30
N TRP A 701 -2.97 -10.60 -1.73
CA TRP A 701 -1.68 -10.14 -2.29
C TRP A 701 -1.24 -10.96 -3.51
N TYR A 702 -1.45 -12.28 -3.48
CA TYR A 702 -0.99 -13.20 -4.53
C TYR A 702 -2.03 -13.50 -5.62
N VAL A 703 -3.33 -13.24 -5.40
CA VAL A 703 -4.41 -13.52 -6.37
C VAL A 703 -5.27 -12.29 -6.65
N GLU A 704 -5.95 -11.73 -5.64
CA GLU A 704 -6.95 -10.67 -5.84
C GLU A 704 -6.34 -9.38 -6.42
N LEU A 705 -5.18 -8.93 -5.91
CA LEU A 705 -4.49 -7.74 -6.40
C LEU A 705 -3.91 -7.92 -7.83
N PRO A 706 -3.23 -9.02 -8.18
CA PRO A 706 -2.89 -9.35 -9.56
C PRO A 706 -4.10 -9.36 -10.51
N SER A 707 -5.20 -10.00 -10.14
CA SER A 707 -6.48 -9.97 -10.88
C SER A 707 -6.96 -8.54 -11.13
N ILE A 708 -7.05 -7.71 -10.08
CA ILE A 708 -7.46 -6.30 -10.17
C ILE A 708 -6.50 -5.47 -11.04
N GLN A 709 -5.19 -5.80 -11.06
CA GLN A 709 -4.21 -5.15 -11.93
C GLN A 709 -4.37 -5.57 -13.40
N LEU A 710 -4.65 -6.85 -13.67
CA LEU A 710 -4.94 -7.34 -15.02
C LEU A 710 -6.18 -6.65 -15.61
N THR A 711 -7.26 -6.50 -14.84
CA THR A 711 -8.45 -5.73 -15.25
C THR A 711 -8.11 -4.28 -15.65
N LYS A 712 -7.17 -3.64 -14.96
CA LYS A 712 -6.72 -2.26 -15.26
C LYS A 712 -5.85 -2.19 -16.52
N ARG A 713 -4.99 -3.19 -16.76
CA ARG A 713 -4.17 -3.28 -17.98
C ARG A 713 -5.04 -3.48 -19.22
N LEU A 714 -6.02 -4.38 -19.15
CA LEU A 714 -6.98 -4.59 -20.24
C LEU A 714 -7.80 -3.32 -20.54
N LYS A 715 -8.19 -2.55 -19.51
CA LYS A 715 -8.84 -1.23 -19.68
C LYS A 715 -7.93 -0.15 -20.32
N ALA A 716 -6.64 -0.39 -20.50
CA ALA A 716 -5.75 0.52 -21.24
C ALA A 716 -5.56 0.12 -22.72
N ALA A 717 -6.02 -1.08 -23.11
CA ALA A 717 -5.97 -1.59 -24.48
C ALA A 717 -7.35 -1.61 -25.17
N TRP A 718 -8.42 -1.28 -24.44
CA TRP A 718 -9.84 -1.38 -24.82
C TRP A 718 -10.59 -0.07 -24.50
#